data_AF-A0A920N852-F1
#
_entry.id   AF-A0A920N852-F1
#
_cell.length_a   1.000
_cell.length_b   1.000
_cell.length_c   1.000
_cell.angle_alpha   90.00
_cell.angle_beta   90.00
_cell.angle_gamma   90.00
#
_symmetry.space_group_name_H-M   'P 1'
#
loop_
_entity.id
_entity.type
_entity.pdbx_description
1 polymer ?
#
loop_
_entity_poly.entity_id
_entity_poly.type
_entity_poly.pdbx_seq_one_letter_code
_entity_poly.pdbx_strand_id
1 'polypeptide(L)'
;MRSPHTGSRRLHNAPLPTLAILLLGALCLAPDGSLAQDPTGRVAGFRPRVYAITGARLVRAPGREDRRGTLVIRDGVIVAAGPKAVVPPEAVIVDGSGLIAYAGFIDADASDLLSTKSLPNPSGRPVDFSRYVLAATRPDNRKSLTPQFAAGSALQLDAGRLTGIRQQGFTSVHVVPDGRIASGTTALVSTAGLPPRESIVNEPPLATFALRPAGGNGYPNTLMGAHAHLRQAFLDARRFSRHRQLYTEAVPSVPRPPADEVLEALGQVLAHRHRPAFRVGTRDDIHRAIAFCREHKIHPVLLGVDSAAECLDQLEKGRFDLLLSMRFGTEPKIRPGSSPDNLTASLADPLKVQHDRRQNWLRRVRGIGRLQRRGLGLAVGSRGLKDRGELLREIRKAIAHGWSVSDALAALTTGPARILGLPKRLGTLDPGRLGHIALWTGRFEDSGSRVRFVLVDGVLFEYSKSAKPRPSATSAPATPVTHSPPPPPLPRSTIDEPTRPSEIESDRLRRSVTTGGNVLIRNATVLTGTGRTLSGHSILVRNGKIASIGIDLNASNGTVIIDATGQFVMPGIIDTHSHIKITQGINESTQSIVPEVRVKDVINTQDVSEFRALAGGVTAARLLHGSANVVGGQDAVVKLKYGRTASEQVIADAPQGVKFALGENVKFRTTRFPNTRMGVEATLNRAFLEAIDYRRRWQQYRAARQSTDGGKLLPPRRDLRLEALADIVNHQKFIHSHCYRADEILMLLRVAENLGIRVWSLQHVLEGYKIAPEIAAHGASCSTFADWWAYKVEAYDATPYNAALLSEAGANVVIKSDDRELIRHLYQEAAKPVRYGNMHPDRALATVTLNSARELGLDKRMGSIEVGKDADLAIFNAHPLNSFARCQLTLVDGEVFFSRQTHPTVMSETARRRTVSPAPIRLPEPSKRRSATILPADDGEEATYALVGGMLHPVSGPDLAGTLVIHDGKIAALGPGVTPPDAARVIDVSGLHVYPGLIDAGTTLGLAEIKKVRETLDFGEGGDLQPDLRAGVAINPDSELFPVARAGGITSALVHPSGGLVAGQASLVQLAGWTAPEMVVDYELGLRVHWPPTRTTPNANNVPTNSTA
;
A
#
# COMPACT_ATOMS: atom_id res chain seq x y z
N MET A 1 20.45 49.42 -26.06
CA MET A 1 20.85 50.82 -25.79
C MET A 1 20.29 51.24 -24.42
N ARG A 2 20.87 52.29 -23.81
CA ARG A 2 20.44 53.00 -22.58
C ARG A 2 20.25 52.18 -21.29
N SER A 3 21.19 52.42 -20.37
CA SER A 3 21.18 52.15 -18.91
C SER A 3 20.78 53.48 -18.20
N PRO A 4 21.17 53.88 -16.95
CA PRO A 4 21.94 53.20 -15.87
C PRO A 4 21.46 53.44 -14.40
N HIS A 5 22.32 53.00 -13.45
CA HIS A 5 22.54 53.47 -12.05
C HIS A 5 21.87 52.73 -10.87
N THR A 6 22.52 52.42 -9.73
CA THR A 6 23.91 52.01 -9.33
C THR A 6 23.83 51.46 -7.86
N GLY A 7 24.78 50.79 -7.18
CA GLY A 7 26.16 50.29 -7.39
C GLY A 7 26.39 49.03 -6.49
N SER A 8 27.50 48.27 -6.46
CA SER A 8 28.96 48.52 -6.27
C SER A 8 29.38 48.68 -4.78
N ARG A 9 30.42 48.01 -4.22
CA ARG A 9 31.49 47.07 -4.68
C ARG A 9 31.53 45.84 -3.69
N ARG A 10 32.24 44.69 -3.81
CA ARG A 10 33.44 44.16 -4.52
C ARG A 10 34.83 44.60 -3.99
N LEU A 11 35.88 43.76 -3.84
CA LEU A 11 36.08 42.28 -3.79
C LEU A 11 37.58 41.97 -3.42
N HIS A 12 38.02 40.69 -3.47
CA HIS A 12 39.42 40.18 -3.61
C HIS A 12 40.34 40.13 -2.34
N ASN A 13 41.36 39.25 -2.20
CA ASN A 13 41.73 37.97 -2.87
C ASN A 13 42.71 37.12 -2.00
N ALA A 14 43.09 35.91 -2.47
CA ALA A 14 44.06 34.95 -1.87
C ALA A 14 45.56 35.35 -2.13
N PRO A 15 46.65 34.63 -1.68
CA PRO A 15 46.85 33.16 -1.65
C PRO A 15 47.67 32.54 -0.47
N LEU A 16 48.06 31.26 -0.64
CA LEU A 16 48.93 30.35 0.17
C LEU A 16 50.42 30.39 -0.32
N PRO A 17 51.43 29.59 0.16
CA PRO A 17 51.54 28.67 1.34
C PRO A 17 52.87 28.81 2.19
N THR A 18 53.01 27.97 3.22
CA THR A 18 54.25 27.37 3.84
C THR A 18 55.64 28.04 3.77
N LEU A 19 56.27 28.29 4.93
CA LEU A 19 57.37 27.44 5.51
C LEU A 19 57.60 27.79 7.01
N ALA A 20 58.65 27.26 7.66
CA ALA A 20 58.88 27.33 9.12
C ALA A 20 60.23 27.97 9.51
N ILE A 21 60.35 28.48 10.75
CA ILE A 21 61.53 28.38 11.64
C ILE A 21 61.24 28.95 13.05
N LEU A 22 62.12 28.66 14.02
CA LEU A 22 62.02 28.85 15.47
C LEU A 22 61.86 30.31 15.97
N LEU A 23 61.34 30.47 17.18
CA LEU A 23 62.03 31.24 18.25
C LEU A 23 61.67 30.73 19.65
N LEU A 24 62.58 30.93 20.61
CA LEU A 24 62.47 30.52 22.03
C LEU A 24 62.11 31.70 22.95
N GLY A 25 61.56 31.39 24.12
CA GLY A 25 61.57 32.27 25.31
C GLY A 25 60.27 33.05 25.54
N ALA A 26 59.86 33.32 26.79
CA ALA A 26 60.46 32.92 28.07
C ALA A 26 59.39 32.72 29.18
N LEU A 27 59.83 32.19 30.32
CA LEU A 27 59.01 31.77 31.45
C LEU A 27 58.28 32.93 32.15
N CYS A 28 57.05 32.67 32.58
CA CYS A 28 56.60 33.04 33.92
C CYS A 28 56.01 31.80 34.59
N LEU A 29 56.54 31.42 35.76
CA LEU A 29 56.08 30.29 36.55
C LEU A 29 55.20 30.78 37.71
N ALA A 30 54.03 30.15 37.85
CA ALA A 30 53.27 30.13 39.09
C ALA A 30 52.81 28.67 39.32
N PRO A 31 52.85 28.13 40.55
CA PRO A 31 52.62 26.71 40.78
C PRO A 31 51.13 26.37 40.84
N ASP A 32 50.64 25.61 39.85
CA ASP A 32 49.29 25.07 39.84
C ASP A 32 49.09 24.02 40.95
N GLY A 33 48.47 24.46 42.05
CA GLY A 33 48.06 23.62 43.18
C GLY A 33 46.88 22.70 42.90
N SER A 34 46.84 22.03 41.73
CA SER A 34 45.85 20.98 41.45
C SER A 34 46.47 19.75 40.78
N LEU A 35 46.65 18.69 41.56
CA LEU A 35 47.09 17.39 41.05
C LEU A 35 46.02 16.79 40.14
N ALA A 36 46.39 16.54 38.88
CA ALA A 36 45.51 15.92 37.91
C ALA A 36 45.08 14.52 38.38
N GLN A 37 43.79 14.33 38.64
CA GLN A 37 43.22 13.00 38.87
C GLN A 37 43.10 12.24 37.55
N ASP A 38 43.75 11.08 37.46
CA ASP A 38 43.47 10.08 36.42
C ASP A 38 41.97 9.71 36.45
N PRO A 39 41.21 10.00 35.38
CA PRO A 39 39.76 9.74 35.34
C PRO A 39 39.43 8.25 35.15
N THR A 40 40.43 7.37 34.95
CA THR A 40 40.25 5.92 34.82
C THR A 40 40.60 5.14 36.09
N GLY A 41 41.42 5.72 36.98
CA GLY A 41 41.67 5.27 38.35
C GLY A 41 41.97 3.78 38.47
N ARG A 42 42.81 3.22 37.58
CA ARG A 42 43.05 1.77 37.48
C ARG A 42 43.93 1.20 38.60
N VAL A 43 43.47 1.35 39.84
CA VAL A 43 43.91 0.51 40.95
C VAL A 43 43.46 -0.92 40.65
N ALA A 44 44.43 -1.80 40.37
CA ALA A 44 44.20 -3.24 40.28
C ALA A 44 44.05 -3.82 41.70
N GLY A 45 42.94 -3.47 42.37
CA GLY A 45 42.70 -3.79 43.77
C GLY A 45 41.22 -3.84 44.13
N PHE A 46 40.81 -4.95 44.75
CA PHE A 46 39.62 -5.14 45.56
C PHE A 46 38.35 -4.31 45.20
N ARG A 47 37.75 -4.55 44.03
CA ARG A 47 36.30 -4.35 43.90
C ARG A 47 35.61 -5.25 44.94
N PRO A 48 34.67 -4.76 45.77
CA PRO A 48 33.97 -5.59 46.73
C PRO A 48 33.25 -6.74 46.04
N ARG A 49 33.75 -7.97 46.21
CA ARG A 49 33.10 -9.16 45.68
C ARG A 49 31.78 -9.47 46.39
N VAL A 50 31.52 -8.87 47.56
CA VAL A 50 30.28 -9.08 48.32
C VAL A 50 29.70 -7.73 48.75
N TYR A 51 28.41 -7.55 48.51
CA TYR A 51 27.60 -6.45 49.04
C TYR A 51 26.44 -7.01 49.86
N ALA A 52 26.09 -6.33 50.96
CA ALA A 52 24.93 -6.63 51.78
C ALA A 52 24.04 -5.39 51.94
N ILE A 53 22.93 -5.34 51.20
CA ILE A 53 21.90 -4.32 51.40
C ILE A 53 21.07 -4.76 52.60
N THR A 54 21.10 -4.02 53.70
CA THR A 54 20.41 -4.38 54.95
C THR A 54 19.22 -3.47 55.23
N GLY A 55 18.20 -3.98 55.90
CA GLY A 55 17.08 -3.16 56.42
C GLY A 55 16.08 -2.60 55.40
N ALA A 56 16.26 -2.83 54.09
CA ALA A 56 15.34 -2.40 53.05
C ALA A 56 14.03 -3.20 53.02
N ARG A 57 12.97 -2.59 52.47
CA ARG A 57 11.77 -3.31 52.02
C ARG A 57 12.07 -3.97 50.66
N LEU A 58 11.92 -5.29 50.54
CA LEU A 58 12.37 -6.03 49.36
C LEU A 58 11.17 -6.41 48.48
N VAL A 59 11.04 -5.81 47.29
CA VAL A 59 10.02 -6.17 46.30
C VAL A 59 10.56 -7.32 45.44
N ARG A 60 10.52 -8.54 46.00
CA ARG A 60 11.18 -9.73 45.43
C ARG A 60 10.61 -10.16 44.07
N ALA A 61 9.33 -9.90 43.84
CA ALA A 61 8.66 -10.04 42.56
C ALA A 61 7.40 -9.14 42.56
N PRO A 62 6.79 -8.87 41.39
CA PRO A 62 5.41 -8.37 41.33
C PRO A 62 4.49 -9.14 42.28
N GLY A 63 3.80 -8.41 43.17
CA GLY A 63 2.89 -8.98 44.17
C GLY A 63 3.53 -9.66 45.40
N ARG A 64 4.88 -9.74 45.49
CA ARG A 64 5.60 -10.41 46.59
C ARG A 64 6.65 -9.49 47.22
N GLU A 65 6.35 -8.99 48.42
CA GLU A 65 7.19 -8.02 49.15
C GLU A 65 7.54 -8.49 50.57
N ASP A 66 8.83 -8.44 50.96
CA ASP A 66 9.26 -8.56 52.36
C ASP A 66 9.28 -7.16 52.99
N ARG A 67 8.59 -6.96 54.12
CA ARG A 67 8.48 -5.64 54.79
C ARG A 67 9.82 -5.03 55.20
N ARG A 68 10.76 -5.87 55.65
CA ARG A 68 12.15 -5.56 55.98
C ARG A 68 12.98 -6.82 55.71
N GLY A 69 14.15 -6.68 55.07
CA GLY A 69 15.03 -7.82 54.83
C GLY A 69 16.43 -7.40 54.37
N THR A 70 17.25 -8.41 54.10
CA THR A 70 18.62 -8.26 53.60
C THR A 70 18.74 -8.89 52.22
N LEU A 71 19.50 -8.26 51.33
CA LEU A 71 19.98 -8.83 50.06
C LEU A 71 21.49 -8.98 50.13
N VAL A 72 21.98 -10.19 49.87
CA VAL A 72 23.42 -10.47 49.76
C VAL A 72 23.73 -10.77 48.30
N ILE A 73 24.67 -10.02 47.74
CA ILE A 73 25.13 -10.15 46.36
C ILE A 73 26.61 -10.53 46.41
N ARG A 74 26.99 -11.67 45.80
CA ARG A 74 28.36 -12.13 45.66
C ARG A 74 28.72 -12.26 44.17
N ASP A 75 29.85 -11.69 43.76
CA ASP A 75 30.37 -11.69 42.38
C ASP A 75 29.29 -11.31 41.34
N GLY A 76 28.50 -10.27 41.65
CA GLY A 76 27.41 -9.78 40.79
C GLY A 76 26.13 -10.63 40.77
N VAL A 77 26.00 -11.65 41.63
CA VAL A 77 24.85 -12.58 41.71
C VAL A 77 24.22 -12.52 43.11
N ILE A 78 22.89 -12.44 43.19
CA ILE A 78 22.15 -12.52 44.46
C ILE A 78 22.32 -13.94 45.02
N VAL A 79 22.88 -14.08 46.22
CA VAL A 79 23.07 -15.39 46.90
C VAL A 79 22.11 -15.60 48.06
N ALA A 80 21.62 -14.52 48.70
CA ALA A 80 20.57 -14.59 49.72
C ALA A 80 19.63 -13.38 49.64
N ALA A 81 18.35 -13.59 49.94
CA ALA A 81 17.32 -12.57 49.89
C ALA A 81 16.20 -12.85 50.90
N GLY A 82 15.90 -11.89 51.78
CA GLY A 82 14.75 -11.93 52.70
C GLY A 82 15.08 -11.55 54.14
N PRO A 83 14.13 -11.72 55.08
CA PRO A 83 14.30 -11.33 56.49
C PRO A 83 15.30 -12.20 57.28
N LYS A 84 15.64 -13.39 56.79
CA LYS A 84 16.61 -14.32 57.41
C LYS A 84 17.94 -14.41 56.65
N ALA A 85 18.22 -13.51 55.71
CA ALA A 85 19.47 -13.52 54.97
C ALA A 85 20.64 -13.00 55.85
N VAL A 86 21.57 -13.89 56.18
CA VAL A 86 22.76 -13.60 56.98
C VAL A 86 23.73 -12.72 56.20
N VAL A 87 24.24 -11.66 56.82
CA VAL A 87 25.28 -10.78 56.25
C VAL A 87 26.65 -11.49 56.35
N PRO A 88 27.36 -11.73 55.24
CA PRO A 88 28.73 -12.26 55.28
C PRO A 88 29.71 -11.23 55.89
N PRO A 89 30.70 -11.64 56.70
CA PRO A 89 31.65 -10.71 57.34
C PRO A 89 32.44 -9.84 56.37
N GLU A 90 32.68 -10.33 55.14
CA GLU A 90 33.42 -9.62 54.09
C GLU A 90 32.53 -8.70 53.21
N ALA A 91 31.24 -8.58 53.53
CA ALA A 91 30.29 -7.82 52.73
C ALA A 91 30.34 -6.32 53.00
N VAL A 92 30.47 -5.51 51.95
CA VAL A 92 30.25 -4.07 52.05
C VAL A 92 28.76 -3.81 52.31
N ILE A 93 28.47 -3.33 53.52
CA ILE A 93 27.10 -3.05 53.96
C ILE A 93 26.60 -1.77 53.29
N VAL A 94 25.44 -1.86 52.65
CA VAL A 94 24.68 -0.72 52.13
C VAL A 94 23.45 -0.57 53.02
N ASP A 95 23.33 0.56 53.72
CA ASP A 95 22.12 0.83 54.50
C ASP A 95 20.92 1.07 53.56
N GLY A 96 19.97 0.15 53.64
CA GLY A 96 18.70 0.19 52.94
C GLY A 96 17.55 0.70 53.80
N SER A 97 17.80 1.15 55.03
CA SER A 97 16.76 1.54 55.99
C SER A 97 15.85 2.64 55.45
N GLY A 98 14.54 2.36 55.41
CA GLY A 98 13.52 3.24 54.81
C GLY A 98 13.50 3.25 53.27
N LEU A 99 14.43 2.58 52.59
CA LEU A 99 14.43 2.43 51.14
C LEU A 99 13.65 1.17 50.71
N ILE A 100 13.21 1.18 49.45
CA ILE A 100 12.57 0.04 48.80
C ILE A 100 13.47 -0.48 47.69
N ALA A 101 13.91 -1.73 47.82
CA ALA A 101 14.71 -2.42 46.81
C ALA A 101 13.80 -3.13 45.80
N TYR A 102 13.98 -2.83 44.52
CA TYR A 102 13.37 -3.51 43.39
C TYR A 102 14.43 -4.24 42.58
N ALA A 103 14.03 -5.30 41.87
CA ALA A 103 14.80 -5.76 40.72
C ALA A 103 14.92 -4.60 39.72
N GLY A 104 16.13 -4.35 39.24
CA GLY A 104 16.43 -3.24 38.35
C GLY A 104 15.61 -3.29 37.07
N PHE A 105 15.12 -2.14 36.63
CA PHE A 105 14.18 -2.07 35.52
C PHE A 105 14.88 -2.36 34.19
N ILE A 106 14.16 -3.01 33.28
CA ILE A 106 14.60 -3.32 31.93
C ILE A 106 13.80 -2.46 30.96
N ASP A 107 14.49 -1.59 30.22
CA ASP A 107 13.89 -0.83 29.13
C ASP A 107 13.83 -1.74 27.89
N ALA A 108 12.62 -2.07 27.44
CA ALA A 108 12.42 -3.22 26.57
C ALA A 108 12.32 -2.90 25.06
N ASP A 109 12.34 -1.62 24.68
CA ASP A 109 12.45 -1.16 23.28
C ASP A 109 13.14 0.21 23.28
N ALA A 110 14.42 0.23 22.90
CA ALA A 110 15.28 1.40 22.87
C ALA A 110 16.16 1.44 21.61
N SER A 111 16.61 2.61 21.21
CA SER A 111 17.46 2.78 20.01
C SER A 111 18.53 3.88 20.13
N ASP A 112 18.51 4.65 21.22
CA ASP A 112 19.37 5.81 21.48
C ASP A 112 20.77 5.44 22.01
N LEU A 113 21.00 4.15 22.24
CA LEU A 113 22.32 3.55 22.44
C LEU A 113 22.93 2.98 21.15
N LEU A 114 22.32 3.18 19.97
CA LEU A 114 22.91 2.84 18.67
C LEU A 114 23.56 4.05 18.01
N SER A 115 24.69 3.82 17.33
CA SER A 115 25.24 4.78 16.37
C SER A 115 24.31 4.98 15.18
N THR A 116 23.86 6.21 14.92
CA THR A 116 23.01 6.54 13.75
C THR A 116 23.70 6.33 12.40
N LYS A 117 25.04 6.24 12.38
CA LYS A 117 25.84 5.97 11.17
C LYS A 117 25.90 4.48 10.78
N SER A 118 25.30 3.57 11.58
CA SER A 118 25.68 2.15 11.57
C SER A 118 24.87 1.21 10.65
N LEU A 119 23.63 1.54 10.27
CA LEU A 119 22.79 0.63 9.48
C LEU A 119 23.14 0.70 7.98
N PRO A 120 23.74 -0.35 7.37
CA PRO A 120 24.05 -0.33 5.94
C PRO A 120 22.76 -0.28 5.09
N ASN A 121 22.94 -0.09 3.77
CA ASN A 121 21.85 -0.24 2.80
C ASN A 121 22.36 -1.03 1.59
N PRO A 122 22.44 -2.36 1.68
CA PRO A 122 23.00 -3.17 0.60
C PRO A 122 22.14 -3.05 -0.66
N SER A 123 22.71 -2.49 -1.72
CA SER A 123 22.12 -2.49 -3.06
C SER A 123 22.68 -3.65 -3.88
N GLY A 124 21.83 -4.24 -4.74
CA GLY A 124 22.34 -5.02 -5.86
C GLY A 124 23.11 -4.13 -6.85
N ARG A 125 23.72 -4.73 -7.89
CA ARG A 125 24.32 -3.94 -8.99
C ARG A 125 23.27 -2.98 -9.57
N PRO A 126 23.63 -1.77 -10.06
CA PRO A 126 22.64 -0.87 -10.68
C PRO A 126 21.90 -1.51 -11.87
N VAL A 127 20.78 -0.89 -12.27
CA VAL A 127 20.11 -1.07 -13.56
C VAL A 127 19.79 0.32 -14.07
N ASP A 128 20.11 0.61 -15.32
CA ASP A 128 19.51 1.76 -16.00
C ASP A 128 18.10 1.38 -16.47
N PHE A 129 17.12 1.57 -15.60
CA PHE A 129 15.72 1.27 -15.92
C PHE A 129 15.16 2.17 -17.03
N SER A 130 15.81 3.30 -17.38
CA SER A 130 15.39 4.14 -18.52
C SER A 130 15.62 3.47 -19.89
N ARG A 131 16.50 2.47 -19.93
CA ARG A 131 16.84 1.67 -21.12
C ARG A 131 16.24 0.27 -21.10
N TYR A 132 16.10 -0.33 -19.91
CA TYR A 132 15.80 -1.75 -19.74
C TYR A 132 14.63 -2.01 -18.78
N VAL A 133 13.77 -2.95 -19.15
CA VAL A 133 12.69 -3.48 -18.30
C VAL A 133 13.00 -4.92 -17.88
N LEU A 134 12.62 -5.32 -16.66
CA LEU A 134 12.90 -6.64 -16.08
C LEU A 134 11.61 -7.32 -15.58
N ALA A 135 11.27 -8.48 -16.14
CA ALA A 135 10.12 -9.27 -15.73
C ALA A 135 10.45 -10.29 -14.62
N ALA A 136 11.71 -10.67 -14.43
CA ALA A 136 12.22 -11.21 -13.17
C ALA A 136 12.38 -10.14 -12.08
N THR A 137 12.16 -10.52 -10.81
CA THR A 137 12.77 -9.79 -9.68
C THR A 137 14.27 -10.07 -9.65
N ARG A 138 15.10 -9.07 -9.33
CA ARG A 138 16.55 -9.29 -9.27
C ARG A 138 16.97 -10.12 -8.05
N PRO A 139 17.72 -11.22 -8.23
CA PRO A 139 18.10 -12.12 -7.14
C PRO A 139 19.08 -11.50 -6.15
N ASP A 140 19.78 -10.41 -6.52
CA ASP A 140 20.75 -9.69 -5.69
C ASP A 140 20.20 -8.38 -5.07
N ASN A 141 18.91 -8.04 -5.28
CA ASN A 141 18.35 -6.86 -4.62
C ASN A 141 18.21 -7.11 -3.11
N ARG A 142 18.83 -6.26 -2.30
CA ARG A 142 18.78 -6.30 -0.82
C ARG A 142 18.38 -4.95 -0.22
N LYS A 143 17.81 -4.03 -1.01
CA LYS A 143 17.46 -2.65 -0.57
C LYS A 143 16.63 -2.70 0.71
N SER A 144 17.15 -2.12 1.78
CA SER A 144 16.49 -2.11 3.10
C SER A 144 16.34 -3.49 3.77
N LEU A 145 17.26 -4.43 3.50
CA LEU A 145 17.38 -5.70 4.21
C LEU A 145 18.78 -5.80 4.84
N THR A 146 18.86 -5.62 6.16
CA THR A 146 20.08 -5.78 6.97
C THR A 146 19.90 -6.74 8.17
N PRO A 147 19.26 -7.91 8.01
CA PRO A 147 18.98 -8.83 9.12
C PRO A 147 20.24 -9.40 9.80
N GLN A 148 21.41 -9.33 9.16
CA GLN A 148 22.70 -9.74 9.75
C GLN A 148 23.35 -8.68 10.65
N PHE A 149 22.84 -7.44 10.64
CA PHE A 149 23.38 -6.37 11.48
C PHE A 149 23.13 -6.65 12.96
N ALA A 150 24.19 -6.81 13.76
CA ALA A 150 24.06 -7.01 15.20
C ALA A 150 24.09 -5.67 15.96
N ALA A 151 23.07 -5.39 16.78
CA ALA A 151 23.06 -4.19 17.62
C ALA A 151 24.28 -4.07 18.55
N GLY A 152 24.83 -5.21 19.00
CA GLY A 152 26.01 -5.29 19.88
C GLY A 152 27.28 -4.66 19.28
N SER A 153 27.47 -4.71 17.96
CA SER A 153 28.65 -4.12 17.30
C SER A 153 28.53 -2.61 17.02
N ALA A 154 27.41 -1.98 17.36
CA ALA A 154 27.11 -0.58 17.05
C ALA A 154 26.74 0.28 18.27
N LEU A 155 27.04 -0.21 19.48
CA LEU A 155 26.67 0.42 20.75
C LEU A 155 27.45 1.73 21.03
N GLN A 156 26.74 2.74 21.53
CA GLN A 156 27.28 4.00 22.04
C GLN A 156 26.97 4.15 23.53
N LEU A 157 27.93 3.79 24.38
CA LEU A 157 27.77 3.70 25.83
C LEU A 157 28.37 4.91 26.55
N ASP A 158 27.84 6.10 26.25
CA ASP A 158 28.23 7.34 26.93
C ASP A 158 27.92 7.30 28.44
N ALA A 159 28.88 7.71 29.25
CA ALA A 159 28.77 7.74 30.71
C ALA A 159 27.67 8.70 31.20
N GLY A 160 27.42 9.80 30.49
CA GLY A 160 26.31 10.72 30.75
C GLY A 160 24.95 10.06 30.55
N ARG A 161 24.71 9.49 29.35
CA ARG A 161 23.50 8.72 29.01
C ARG A 161 23.25 7.60 30.00
N LEU A 162 24.26 6.76 30.29
CA LEU A 162 24.12 5.64 31.23
C LEU A 162 23.81 6.12 32.66
N THR A 163 24.37 7.25 33.10
CA THR A 163 24.01 7.86 34.39
C THR A 163 22.56 8.30 34.42
N GLY A 164 22.07 8.97 33.38
CA GLY A 164 20.67 9.36 33.26
C GLY A 164 19.70 8.17 33.25
N ILE A 165 20.10 7.04 32.65
CA ILE A 165 19.32 5.79 32.66
C ILE A 165 19.28 5.17 34.07
N ARG A 166 20.44 5.02 34.74
CA ARG A 166 20.53 4.50 36.11
C ARG A 166 19.72 5.32 37.12
N GLN A 167 19.71 6.65 36.98
CA GLN A 167 18.93 7.55 37.85
C GLN A 167 17.41 7.35 37.75
N GLN A 168 16.90 6.67 36.71
CA GLN A 168 15.49 6.26 36.59
C GLN A 168 15.25 4.80 37.01
N GLY A 169 16.25 4.13 37.61
CA GLY A 169 16.16 2.78 38.16
C GLY A 169 16.33 1.66 37.14
N PHE A 170 16.71 2.00 35.91
CA PHE A 170 16.99 1.05 34.84
C PHE A 170 18.43 0.54 34.94
N THR A 171 18.58 -0.78 34.98
CA THR A 171 19.88 -1.49 35.03
C THR A 171 20.25 -2.14 33.71
N SER A 172 19.30 -2.26 32.79
CA SER A 172 19.50 -2.94 31.51
C SER A 172 18.59 -2.36 30.42
N VAL A 173 19.09 -2.29 29.20
CA VAL A 173 18.42 -1.68 28.05
C VAL A 173 18.46 -2.63 26.86
N HIS A 174 17.29 -2.99 26.35
CA HIS A 174 17.13 -3.78 25.14
C HIS A 174 17.24 -2.87 23.92
N VAL A 175 18.36 -2.99 23.22
CA VAL A 175 18.74 -2.15 22.08
C VAL A 175 18.23 -2.81 20.79
N VAL A 176 17.31 -2.11 20.14
CA VAL A 176 16.49 -2.60 19.03
C VAL A 176 16.79 -1.82 17.76
N PRO A 177 17.41 -2.43 16.74
CA PRO A 177 17.65 -1.77 15.47
C PRO A 177 16.34 -1.59 14.68
N ASP A 178 16.18 -0.40 14.10
CA ASP A 178 15.06 0.00 13.26
C ASP A 178 15.55 1.09 12.30
N GLY A 179 15.04 1.06 11.06
CA GLY A 179 15.47 1.90 9.96
C GLY A 179 15.09 1.28 8.61
N ARG A 180 15.11 -0.06 8.55
CA ARG A 180 14.98 -0.89 7.37
C ARG A 180 13.74 -1.81 7.41
N ILE A 181 13.45 -2.53 6.32
CA ILE A 181 12.38 -3.55 6.25
C ILE A 181 12.74 -4.76 7.11
N ALA A 182 14.02 -5.16 7.09
CA ALA A 182 14.64 -6.03 8.10
C ALA A 182 15.86 -5.27 8.63
N SER A 183 15.92 -4.96 9.93
CA SER A 183 16.90 -3.98 10.46
C SER A 183 18.08 -4.59 11.24
N GLY A 184 17.99 -5.85 11.68
CA GLY A 184 19.11 -6.54 12.34
C GLY A 184 18.67 -7.42 13.51
N THR A 185 19.63 -7.83 14.33
CA THR A 185 19.41 -8.52 15.62
C THR A 185 19.61 -7.60 16.81
N THR A 186 18.92 -7.90 17.90
CA THR A 186 18.88 -7.10 19.14
C THR A 186 19.97 -7.45 20.15
N ALA A 187 20.36 -6.50 21.00
CA ALA A 187 21.25 -6.73 22.15
C ALA A 187 20.58 -6.30 23.46
N LEU A 188 20.79 -7.02 24.55
CA LEU A 188 20.45 -6.56 25.90
C LEU A 188 21.72 -6.08 26.60
N VAL A 189 21.76 -4.79 26.92
CA VAL A 189 22.95 -4.09 27.35
C VAL A 189 22.82 -3.64 28.80
N SER A 190 23.87 -3.85 29.58
CA SER A 190 24.02 -3.38 30.96
C SER A 190 24.24 -1.88 31.01
N THR A 191 23.73 -1.26 32.07
CA THR A 191 24.02 0.14 32.38
C THR A 191 25.23 0.29 33.32
N ALA A 192 26.08 -0.73 33.50
CA ALA A 192 27.25 -0.65 34.38
C ALA A 192 28.35 0.29 33.87
N GLY A 193 28.38 0.60 32.56
CA GLY A 193 29.45 1.43 31.98
C GLY A 193 30.75 0.67 31.75
N LEU A 194 30.67 -0.65 31.61
CA LEU A 194 31.78 -1.50 31.16
C LEU A 194 32.03 -1.26 29.65
N PRO A 195 33.22 -1.60 29.11
CA PRO A 195 33.47 -1.60 27.67
C PRO A 195 32.36 -2.32 26.88
N PRO A 196 32.05 -1.93 25.62
CA PRO A 196 30.86 -2.44 24.92
C PRO A 196 30.72 -3.97 24.87
N ARG A 197 31.83 -4.70 24.74
CA ARG A 197 31.88 -6.17 24.78
C ARG A 197 31.46 -6.76 26.13
N GLU A 198 31.84 -6.11 27.23
CA GLU A 198 31.53 -6.53 28.61
C GLU A 198 30.13 -6.06 29.04
N SER A 199 29.62 -4.98 28.46
CA SER A 199 28.27 -4.48 28.72
C SER A 199 27.16 -5.30 28.04
N ILE A 200 27.44 -6.28 27.18
CA ILE A 200 26.40 -7.15 26.59
C ILE A 200 26.02 -8.25 27.59
N VAL A 201 24.84 -8.13 28.20
CA VAL A 201 24.29 -9.11 29.17
C VAL A 201 23.76 -10.35 28.45
N ASN A 202 23.22 -10.16 27.25
CA ASN A 202 22.78 -11.21 26.33
C ASN A 202 22.62 -10.61 24.94
N GLU A 203 22.74 -11.44 23.90
CA GLU A 203 22.23 -11.12 22.56
C GLU A 203 20.91 -11.89 22.40
N PRO A 204 19.77 -11.37 22.90
CA PRO A 204 18.49 -12.03 22.74
C PRO A 204 18.24 -12.22 21.23
N PRO A 205 17.88 -13.44 20.78
CA PRO A 205 17.87 -13.78 19.37
C PRO A 205 16.61 -13.26 18.66
N LEU A 206 16.32 -11.96 18.79
CA LEU A 206 15.23 -11.29 18.11
C LEU A 206 15.75 -10.62 16.83
N ALA A 207 15.22 -11.03 15.68
CA ALA A 207 15.50 -10.40 14.39
C ALA A 207 14.40 -9.39 14.06
N THR A 208 14.73 -8.11 13.86
CA THR A 208 13.76 -7.02 13.77
C THR A 208 13.29 -6.76 12.34
N PHE A 209 11.97 -6.63 12.18
CA PHE A 209 11.29 -6.40 10.91
C PHE A 209 10.29 -5.24 11.01
N ALA A 210 10.10 -4.52 9.92
CA ALA A 210 9.08 -3.49 9.80
C ALA A 210 8.44 -3.55 8.41
N LEU A 211 7.13 -3.82 8.37
CA LEU A 211 6.35 -3.80 7.12
C LEU A 211 6.06 -2.33 6.78
N ARG A 212 6.97 -1.69 6.04
CA ARG A 212 6.89 -0.28 5.62
C ARG A 212 7.77 0.00 4.39
N PRO A 213 7.50 1.06 3.60
CA PRO A 213 8.37 1.50 2.51
C PRO A 213 9.86 1.60 2.90
N ALA A 214 10.75 1.29 1.96
CA ALA A 214 12.18 1.53 2.11
C ALA A 214 12.57 3.01 1.91
N GLY A 215 11.82 3.74 1.05
CA GLY A 215 12.09 5.14 0.71
C GLY A 215 13.30 5.33 -0.23
N GLY A 216 13.56 6.58 -0.60
CA GLY A 216 14.60 6.93 -1.59
C GLY A 216 14.22 6.51 -3.01
N ASN A 217 15.21 6.24 -3.87
CA ASN A 217 14.99 5.83 -5.25
C ASN A 217 14.93 4.30 -5.42
N GLY A 218 14.29 3.83 -6.49
CA GLY A 218 14.22 2.40 -6.87
C GLY A 218 13.33 1.51 -5.98
N TYR A 219 13.10 0.28 -6.42
CA TYR A 219 12.18 -0.68 -5.77
C TYR A 219 12.73 -1.27 -4.44
N PRO A 220 11.91 -1.43 -3.39
CA PRO A 220 10.51 -0.99 -3.25
C PRO A 220 10.40 0.43 -2.66
N ASN A 221 9.29 1.11 -2.93
CA ASN A 221 8.96 2.43 -2.36
C ASN A 221 7.53 2.54 -1.78
N THR A 222 6.72 1.48 -1.87
CA THR A 222 5.38 1.39 -1.27
C THR A 222 5.34 0.34 -0.15
N LEU A 223 4.28 0.32 0.65
CA LEU A 223 4.04 -0.74 1.63
C LEU A 223 3.83 -2.10 0.94
N MET A 224 3.13 -2.14 -0.20
CA MET A 224 2.88 -3.39 -0.94
C MET A 224 4.16 -3.94 -1.59
N GLY A 225 5.04 -3.06 -2.08
CA GLY A 225 6.38 -3.42 -2.54
C GLY A 225 7.28 -3.90 -1.39
N ALA A 226 7.21 -3.29 -0.20
CA ALA A 226 7.96 -3.75 0.96
C ALA A 226 7.53 -5.16 1.43
N HIS A 227 6.22 -5.42 1.45
CA HIS A 227 5.67 -6.76 1.69
C HIS A 227 6.17 -7.78 0.66
N ALA A 228 6.07 -7.47 -0.63
CA ALA A 228 6.51 -8.37 -1.70
C ALA A 228 8.03 -8.60 -1.70
N HIS A 229 8.83 -7.56 -1.44
CA HIS A 229 10.29 -7.67 -1.34
C HIS A 229 10.72 -8.56 -0.16
N LEU A 230 10.14 -8.38 1.03
CA LEU A 230 10.45 -9.22 2.18
C LEU A 230 10.00 -10.68 1.95
N ARG A 231 8.81 -10.88 1.36
CA ARG A 231 8.29 -12.21 0.99
C ARG A 231 9.22 -12.91 0.00
N GLN A 232 9.70 -12.21 -1.03
CA GLN A 232 10.67 -12.73 -1.99
C GLN A 232 12.01 -13.09 -1.31
N ALA A 233 12.53 -12.23 -0.43
CA ALA A 233 13.77 -12.49 0.31
C ALA A 233 13.66 -13.73 1.22
N PHE A 234 12.52 -13.98 1.87
CA PHE A 234 12.28 -15.20 2.63
C PHE A 234 12.14 -16.46 1.74
N LEU A 235 11.67 -16.34 0.49
CA LEU A 235 11.66 -17.45 -0.47
C LEU A 235 13.08 -17.75 -0.99
N ASP A 236 13.85 -16.71 -1.29
CA ASP A 236 15.25 -16.81 -1.70
C ASP A 236 16.12 -17.40 -0.57
N ALA A 237 15.86 -17.04 0.70
CA ALA A 237 16.53 -17.63 1.85
C ALA A 237 16.24 -19.13 2.00
N ARG A 238 14.97 -19.57 1.84
CA ARG A 238 14.63 -21.01 1.84
C ARG A 238 15.38 -21.77 0.74
N ARG A 239 15.47 -21.20 -0.47
CA ARG A 239 16.24 -21.78 -1.56
C ARG A 239 17.73 -21.81 -1.26
N PHE A 240 18.27 -20.73 -0.70
CA PHE A 240 19.69 -20.61 -0.35
C PHE A 240 20.13 -21.65 0.69
N SER A 241 19.31 -21.89 1.73
CA SER A 241 19.57 -22.97 2.69
C SER A 241 19.60 -24.35 2.02
N ARG A 242 18.65 -24.67 1.11
CA ARG A 242 18.68 -25.95 0.38
C ARG A 242 19.84 -26.03 -0.60
N HIS A 243 20.26 -24.92 -1.22
CA HIS A 243 21.42 -24.86 -2.11
C HIS A 243 22.71 -25.15 -1.34
N ARG A 244 22.93 -24.51 -0.17
CA ARG A 244 24.06 -24.83 0.70
C ARG A 244 24.04 -26.27 1.18
N GLN A 245 22.88 -26.79 1.59
CA GLN A 245 22.74 -28.18 2.00
C GLN A 245 23.17 -29.14 0.87
N LEU A 246 22.60 -29.00 -0.33
CA LEU A 246 22.91 -29.88 -1.47
C LEU A 246 24.39 -29.80 -1.91
N TYR A 247 25.02 -28.63 -1.77
CA TYR A 247 26.45 -28.45 -2.03
C TYR A 247 27.32 -29.14 -0.97
N THR A 248 26.93 -29.08 0.31
CA THR A 248 27.58 -29.84 1.40
C THR A 248 27.32 -31.35 1.30
N GLU A 249 26.18 -31.77 0.75
CA GLU A 249 25.86 -33.16 0.36
C GLU A 249 26.59 -33.60 -0.93
N ALA A 250 27.51 -32.79 -1.46
CA ALA A 250 28.36 -33.06 -2.63
C ALA A 250 27.59 -33.49 -3.91
N VAL A 251 26.36 -32.99 -4.11
CA VAL A 251 25.53 -33.35 -5.27
C VAL A 251 26.16 -32.81 -6.57
N PRO A 252 26.57 -33.65 -7.54
CA PRO A 252 27.44 -33.22 -8.65
C PRO A 252 26.86 -32.10 -9.54
N SER A 253 25.55 -32.01 -9.68
CA SER A 253 24.87 -30.99 -10.49
C SER A 253 24.61 -29.66 -9.77
N VAL A 254 25.17 -29.46 -8.56
CA VAL A 254 24.88 -28.30 -7.71
C VAL A 254 26.12 -27.39 -7.59
N PRO A 255 26.16 -26.23 -8.26
CA PRO A 255 27.32 -25.33 -8.21
C PRO A 255 27.46 -24.71 -6.82
N ARG A 256 28.67 -24.24 -6.48
CA ARG A 256 28.91 -23.52 -5.22
C ARG A 256 27.98 -22.31 -5.08
N PRO A 257 27.18 -22.18 -4.00
CA PRO A 257 26.36 -21.00 -3.79
C PRO A 257 27.23 -19.75 -3.51
N PRO A 258 26.82 -18.56 -3.96
CA PRO A 258 27.49 -17.31 -3.60
C PRO A 258 27.32 -17.02 -2.10
N ALA A 259 28.22 -16.25 -1.50
CA ALA A 259 28.04 -15.78 -0.13
C ALA A 259 26.94 -14.71 -0.07
N ASP A 260 26.01 -14.84 0.89
CA ASP A 260 24.94 -13.86 1.12
C ASP A 260 24.50 -13.90 2.59
N GLU A 261 25.03 -12.96 3.38
CA GLU A 261 24.75 -12.84 4.81
C GLU A 261 23.27 -12.50 5.11
N VAL A 262 22.59 -11.79 4.19
CA VAL A 262 21.18 -11.43 4.35
C VAL A 262 20.32 -12.70 4.27
N LEU A 263 20.57 -13.55 3.27
CA LEU A 263 19.87 -14.83 3.13
C LEU A 263 20.27 -15.83 4.24
N GLU A 264 21.50 -15.80 4.75
CA GLU A 264 21.93 -16.61 5.90
C GLU A 264 21.21 -16.20 7.19
N ALA A 265 21.11 -14.91 7.49
CA ALA A 265 20.41 -14.40 8.66
C ALA A 265 18.88 -14.64 8.59
N LEU A 266 18.26 -14.45 7.42
CA LEU A 266 16.86 -14.87 7.20
C LEU A 266 16.70 -16.39 7.33
N GLY A 267 17.71 -17.17 6.95
CA GLY A 267 17.80 -18.61 7.19
C GLY A 267 17.72 -18.98 8.68
N GLN A 268 18.39 -18.24 9.57
CA GLN A 268 18.29 -18.48 11.02
C GLN A 268 16.88 -18.19 11.56
N VAL A 269 16.15 -17.21 11.00
CA VAL A 269 14.75 -16.93 11.36
C VAL A 269 13.82 -18.05 10.88
N LEU A 270 14.03 -18.54 9.67
CA LEU A 270 13.31 -19.70 9.10
C LEU A 270 13.60 -21.01 9.86
N ALA A 271 14.80 -21.15 10.43
CA ALA A 271 15.21 -22.27 11.27
C ALA A 271 14.81 -22.11 12.75
N HIS A 272 13.99 -21.11 13.09
CA HIS A 272 13.55 -20.76 14.45
C HIS A 272 14.68 -20.46 15.47
N ARG A 273 15.93 -20.29 15.00
CA ARG A 273 17.08 -19.90 15.82
C ARG A 273 17.08 -18.41 16.18
N HIS A 274 16.45 -17.60 15.34
CA HIS A 274 16.11 -16.21 15.67
C HIS A 274 14.60 -16.03 15.59
N ARG A 275 13.99 -15.57 16.69
CA ARG A 275 12.55 -15.26 16.73
C ARG A 275 12.34 -13.91 16.04
N PRO A 276 11.38 -13.77 15.10
CA PRO A 276 11.15 -12.48 14.48
C PRO A 276 10.49 -11.51 15.48
N ALA A 277 10.80 -10.22 15.35
CA ALA A 277 10.21 -9.14 16.11
C ALA A 277 9.69 -8.04 15.16
N PHE A 278 8.38 -7.96 14.98
CA PHE A 278 7.74 -7.06 14.01
C PHE A 278 7.31 -5.76 14.66
N ARG A 279 7.78 -4.62 14.15
CA ARG A 279 7.32 -3.29 14.56
C ARG A 279 6.00 -2.94 13.89
N VAL A 280 4.98 -2.68 14.72
CA VAL A 280 3.57 -2.49 14.33
C VAL A 280 2.93 -1.42 15.22
N GLY A 281 2.19 -0.46 14.66
CA GLY A 281 1.55 0.60 15.44
C GLY A 281 0.03 0.53 15.43
N THR A 282 -0.54 0.46 14.22
CA THR A 282 -1.99 0.42 13.99
C THR A 282 -2.57 -0.99 14.11
N ARG A 283 -3.90 -1.06 14.26
CA ARG A 283 -4.68 -2.31 14.17
C ARG A 283 -4.34 -3.12 12.92
N ASP A 284 -4.24 -2.47 11.76
CA ASP A 284 -3.95 -3.15 10.50
C ASP A 284 -2.49 -3.62 10.40
N ASP A 285 -1.51 -2.90 10.97
CA ASP A 285 -0.11 -3.35 11.01
C ASP A 285 0.02 -4.67 11.80
N ILE A 286 -0.71 -4.78 12.92
CA ILE A 286 -0.77 -5.99 13.74
C ILE A 286 -1.32 -7.16 12.92
N HIS A 287 -2.44 -6.96 12.22
CA HIS A 287 -3.01 -7.99 11.35
C HIS A 287 -2.09 -8.38 10.18
N ARG A 288 -1.43 -7.40 9.53
CA ARG A 288 -0.45 -7.62 8.45
C ARG A 288 0.74 -8.45 8.93
N ALA A 289 1.33 -8.11 10.07
CA ALA A 289 2.46 -8.85 10.64
C ALA A 289 2.06 -10.29 11.01
N ILE A 290 0.89 -10.48 11.62
CA ILE A 290 0.37 -11.83 11.95
C ILE A 290 0.11 -12.65 10.68
N ALA A 291 -0.45 -12.04 9.63
CA ALA A 291 -0.70 -12.71 8.35
C ALA A 291 0.61 -13.12 7.65
N PHE A 292 1.60 -12.22 7.56
CA PHE A 292 2.94 -12.51 7.03
C PHE A 292 3.62 -13.64 7.82
N CYS A 293 3.58 -13.57 9.15
CA CYS A 293 4.16 -14.60 10.01
C CYS A 293 3.50 -15.97 9.80
N ARG A 294 2.18 -16.01 9.59
CA ARG A 294 1.44 -17.23 9.25
C ARG A 294 1.83 -17.79 7.87
N GLU A 295 1.96 -16.94 6.84
CA GLU A 295 2.43 -17.33 5.49
C GLU A 295 3.84 -17.95 5.55
N HIS A 296 4.71 -17.45 6.44
CA HIS A 296 6.07 -17.94 6.60
C HIS A 296 6.26 -19.02 7.69
N LYS A 297 5.19 -19.40 8.42
CA LYS A 297 5.19 -20.34 9.57
C LYS A 297 6.09 -19.92 10.76
N ILE A 298 6.27 -18.62 10.98
CA ILE A 298 7.09 -18.05 12.07
C ILE A 298 6.22 -17.42 13.15
N HIS A 299 6.71 -17.32 14.39
CA HIS A 299 5.94 -16.80 15.54
C HIS A 299 6.61 -15.54 16.14
N PRO A 300 6.02 -14.34 16.01
CA PRO A 300 6.69 -13.08 16.33
C PRO A 300 6.56 -12.63 17.80
N VAL A 301 7.46 -11.72 18.18
CA VAL A 301 7.20 -10.65 19.16
C VAL A 301 6.67 -9.43 18.40
N LEU A 302 5.74 -8.67 18.97
CA LEU A 302 5.22 -7.44 18.36
C LEU A 302 5.77 -6.21 19.11
N LEU A 303 6.33 -5.24 18.37
CA LEU A 303 7.03 -4.06 18.90
C LEU A 303 6.27 -2.75 18.63
N GLY A 304 6.18 -1.87 19.62
CA GLY A 304 5.61 -0.53 19.49
C GLY A 304 4.07 -0.48 19.45
N VAL A 305 3.41 -1.49 20.03
CA VAL A 305 2.02 -1.88 19.70
C VAL A 305 0.95 -0.94 20.27
N ASP A 306 0.83 0.26 19.70
CA ASP A 306 -0.07 1.33 20.18
C ASP A 306 -1.57 0.94 20.17
N SER A 307 -2.02 0.16 19.17
CA SER A 307 -3.43 -0.26 19.00
C SER A 307 -3.73 -1.66 19.55
N ALA A 308 -2.84 -2.24 20.37
CA ALA A 308 -2.96 -3.63 20.85
C ALA A 308 -4.34 -3.96 21.47
N ALA A 309 -4.91 -3.02 22.23
CA ALA A 309 -6.16 -3.20 22.96
C ALA A 309 -7.44 -3.21 22.09
N GLU A 310 -7.29 -3.10 20.76
CA GLU A 310 -8.32 -3.29 19.73
C GLU A 310 -8.23 -4.66 19.05
N CYS A 311 -7.09 -5.36 19.20
CA CYS A 311 -6.79 -6.65 18.56
C CYS A 311 -6.87 -7.83 19.55
N LEU A 312 -7.49 -7.64 20.71
CA LEU A 312 -7.40 -8.52 21.89
C LEU A 312 -7.59 -10.01 21.55
N ASP A 313 -8.67 -10.35 20.86
CA ASP A 313 -9.02 -11.76 20.61
C ASP A 313 -8.07 -12.42 19.60
N GLN A 314 -7.50 -11.67 18.65
CA GLN A 314 -6.48 -12.19 17.73
C GLN A 314 -5.11 -12.34 18.41
N LEU A 315 -4.78 -11.43 19.33
CA LEU A 315 -3.53 -11.47 20.10
C LEU A 315 -3.54 -12.63 21.11
N GLU A 316 -4.67 -12.84 21.79
CA GLU A 316 -4.88 -13.94 22.73
C GLU A 316 -4.87 -15.31 22.03
N LYS A 317 -5.62 -15.47 20.93
CA LYS A 317 -5.61 -16.72 20.13
C LYS A 317 -4.23 -17.07 19.60
N GLY A 318 -3.38 -16.08 19.32
CA GLY A 318 -1.99 -16.29 18.91
C GLY A 318 -0.96 -16.39 20.04
N ARG A 319 -1.34 -16.02 21.27
CA ARG A 319 -0.45 -15.90 22.45
C ARG A 319 0.84 -15.11 22.18
N PHE A 320 0.75 -14.01 21.43
CA PHE A 320 1.92 -13.21 21.06
C PHE A 320 2.49 -12.41 22.25
N ASP A 321 3.81 -12.26 22.29
CA ASP A 321 4.50 -11.36 23.22
C ASP A 321 4.46 -9.92 22.69
N LEU A 322 4.19 -8.95 23.56
CA LEU A 322 3.95 -7.55 23.20
C LEU A 322 4.95 -6.64 23.93
N LEU A 323 5.65 -5.83 23.14
CA LEU A 323 6.49 -4.72 23.58
C LEU A 323 5.76 -3.41 23.29
N LEU A 324 5.17 -2.82 24.33
CA LEU A 324 4.23 -1.70 24.20
C LEU A 324 4.96 -0.35 24.11
N SER A 325 4.49 0.47 23.17
CA SER A 325 4.81 1.89 23.08
C SER A 325 3.96 2.64 24.12
N MET A 326 4.60 3.28 25.10
CA MET A 326 3.93 4.04 26.17
C MET A 326 3.61 5.49 25.76
N ARG A 327 3.44 5.76 24.45
CA ARG A 327 3.46 7.13 23.88
C ARG A 327 2.09 7.81 23.89
N PHE A 328 1.41 7.88 25.05
CA PHE A 328 0.04 8.40 25.12
C PHE A 328 -0.08 9.90 24.80
N GLY A 329 0.95 10.68 25.15
CA GLY A 329 0.93 12.13 25.00
C GLY A 329 0.02 12.82 26.03
N THR A 330 -0.15 14.13 25.92
CA THR A 330 -1.00 14.93 26.82
C THR A 330 -2.48 14.57 26.66
N GLU A 331 -3.25 14.69 27.75
CA GLU A 331 -4.70 14.53 27.70
C GLU A 331 -5.32 15.66 26.86
N PRO A 332 -6.19 15.36 25.87
CA PRO A 332 -6.88 16.39 25.11
C PRO A 332 -7.76 17.26 26.02
N LYS A 333 -7.36 18.53 26.19
CA LYS A 333 -8.13 19.53 26.93
C LYS A 333 -9.40 19.89 26.15
N ILE A 334 -10.53 19.91 26.85
CA ILE A 334 -11.79 20.46 26.32
C ILE A 334 -11.82 21.96 26.60
N ARG A 335 -12.23 22.75 25.61
CA ARG A 335 -12.43 24.21 25.68
C ARG A 335 -13.79 24.56 25.06
N PRO A 336 -14.66 25.32 25.74
CA PRO A 336 -15.82 25.95 25.09
C PRO A 336 -15.36 26.97 24.03
N GLY A 337 -16.28 27.39 23.16
CA GLY A 337 -16.00 28.35 22.09
C GLY A 337 -15.64 29.75 22.61
N SER A 338 -14.94 30.51 21.77
CA SER A 338 -14.83 31.97 21.89
C SER A 338 -15.99 32.65 21.15
N SER A 339 -16.31 33.90 21.53
CA SER A 339 -17.42 34.67 20.94
C SER A 339 -17.35 34.73 19.40
N PRO A 340 -18.49 34.74 18.66
CA PRO A 340 -18.50 34.70 17.19
C PRO A 340 -17.82 35.87 16.48
N ASP A 341 -17.62 36.99 17.18
CA ASP A 341 -17.29 38.31 16.61
C ASP A 341 -15.86 38.40 16.04
N ASN A 342 -15.00 37.44 16.38
CA ASN A 342 -13.57 37.52 16.09
C ASN A 342 -13.17 36.67 14.87
N LEU A 343 -13.47 37.18 13.68
CA LEU A 343 -13.28 36.50 12.37
C LEU A 343 -11.84 36.06 12.05
N THR A 344 -10.83 36.58 12.77
CA THR A 344 -9.41 36.19 12.62
C THR A 344 -8.96 35.14 13.61
N ALA A 345 -9.78 34.78 14.61
CA ALA A 345 -9.45 33.75 15.58
C ALA A 345 -9.51 32.35 14.96
N SER A 346 -8.53 31.50 15.30
CA SER A 346 -8.55 30.09 14.93
C SER A 346 -9.75 29.40 15.59
N LEU A 347 -10.76 29.06 14.80
CA LEU A 347 -11.96 28.36 15.26
C LEU A 347 -11.57 27.06 15.98
N ALA A 348 -11.93 26.96 17.26
CA ALA A 348 -11.73 25.74 18.03
C ALA A 348 -12.51 24.56 17.40
N ASP A 349 -11.94 23.36 17.47
CA ASP A 349 -12.64 22.13 17.09
C ASP A 349 -14.02 22.05 17.76
N PRO A 350 -15.10 21.62 17.08
CA PRO A 350 -16.41 21.47 17.70
C PRO A 350 -16.33 20.60 18.95
N LEU A 351 -17.06 20.95 20.02
CA LEU A 351 -16.99 20.27 21.32
C LEU A 351 -17.08 18.73 21.20
N LYS A 352 -17.98 18.23 20.34
CA LYS A 352 -18.13 16.80 20.03
C LYS A 352 -16.81 16.13 19.57
N VAL A 353 -16.02 16.81 18.74
CA VAL A 353 -14.70 16.35 18.26
C VAL A 353 -13.66 16.39 19.38
N GLN A 354 -13.67 17.43 20.23
CA GLN A 354 -12.79 17.50 21.40
C GLN A 354 -13.08 16.36 22.39
N HIS A 355 -14.35 16.08 22.65
CA HIS A 355 -14.80 14.95 23.47
C HIS A 355 -14.37 13.60 22.87
N ASP A 356 -14.54 13.37 21.56
CA ASP A 356 -14.11 12.11 20.92
C ASP A 356 -12.59 11.91 21.03
N ARG A 357 -11.78 12.94 20.73
CA ARG A 357 -10.32 12.88 20.91
C ARG A 357 -9.94 12.51 22.34
N ARG A 358 -10.60 13.10 23.35
CA ARG A 358 -10.39 12.76 24.77
C ARG A 358 -10.78 11.32 25.07
N GLN A 359 -11.89 10.82 24.51
CA GLN A 359 -12.28 9.41 24.67
C GLN A 359 -11.32 8.44 23.95
N ASN A 360 -10.76 8.81 22.80
CA ASN A 360 -9.74 8.01 22.10
C ASN A 360 -8.46 7.88 22.93
N TRP A 361 -8.00 8.99 23.51
CA TRP A 361 -6.89 8.99 24.47
C TRP A 361 -7.19 8.11 25.69
N LEU A 362 -8.37 8.28 26.32
CA LEU A 362 -8.79 7.44 27.45
C LEU A 362 -8.89 5.94 27.08
N ARG A 363 -9.38 5.61 25.88
CA ARG A 363 -9.46 4.22 25.38
C ARG A 363 -8.08 3.58 25.24
N ARG A 364 -7.06 4.35 24.81
CA ARG A 364 -5.66 3.90 24.68
C ARG A 364 -4.98 3.76 26.04
N VAL A 365 -5.04 4.77 26.91
CA VAL A 365 -4.44 4.73 28.26
C VAL A 365 -5.04 3.59 29.11
N ARG A 366 -6.38 3.46 29.14
CA ARG A 366 -7.09 2.37 29.84
C ARG A 366 -6.97 1.01 29.14
N GLY A 367 -6.41 0.97 27.93
CA GLY A 367 -6.30 -0.25 27.12
C GLY A 367 -5.33 -1.29 27.68
N ILE A 368 -4.23 -0.84 28.31
CA ILE A 368 -3.17 -1.74 28.80
C ILE A 368 -3.67 -2.69 29.89
N GLY A 369 -4.49 -2.19 30.83
CA GLY A 369 -5.13 -3.01 31.86
C GLY A 369 -6.07 -4.10 31.31
N ARG A 370 -6.50 -4.03 30.04
CA ARG A 370 -7.27 -5.10 29.38
C ARG A 370 -6.38 -6.19 28.79
N LEU A 371 -5.23 -5.84 28.23
CA LEU A 371 -4.26 -6.78 27.63
C LEU A 371 -3.75 -7.78 28.66
N GLN A 372 -3.29 -7.26 29.80
CA GLN A 372 -2.73 -8.06 30.90
C GLN A 372 -3.76 -9.05 31.48
N ARG A 373 -5.04 -8.65 31.58
CA ARG A 373 -6.13 -9.52 32.09
C ARG A 373 -6.50 -10.67 31.15
N ARG A 374 -6.01 -10.69 29.89
CA ARG A 374 -6.09 -11.84 28.96
C ARG A 374 -4.82 -12.72 29.00
N GLY A 375 -3.97 -12.57 30.02
CA GLY A 375 -2.76 -13.38 30.20
C GLY A 375 -1.65 -13.12 29.17
N LEU A 376 -1.71 -12.01 28.43
CA LEU A 376 -0.75 -11.68 27.39
C LEU A 376 0.61 -11.27 27.98
N GLY A 377 1.69 -11.67 27.31
CA GLY A 377 3.05 -11.37 27.73
C GLY A 377 3.44 -9.92 27.44
N LEU A 378 3.38 -9.03 28.44
CA LEU A 378 3.68 -7.60 28.28
C LEU A 378 5.09 -7.21 28.74
N ALA A 379 5.67 -6.24 28.04
CA ALA A 379 6.80 -5.42 28.48
C ALA A 379 6.70 -4.00 27.86
N VAL A 380 7.45 -3.02 28.40
CA VAL A 380 7.38 -1.61 27.98
C VAL A 380 8.77 -1.04 27.66
N GLY A 381 8.84 -0.10 26.72
CA GLY A 381 10.10 0.54 26.31
C GLY A 381 10.01 2.05 26.07
N SER A 382 11.15 2.74 26.07
CA SER A 382 11.21 4.21 25.92
C SER A 382 11.29 4.70 24.47
N ARG A 383 11.25 3.81 23.47
CA ARG A 383 11.25 4.12 22.02
C ARG A 383 10.22 5.21 21.69
N GLY A 384 10.70 6.35 21.18
CA GLY A 384 9.84 7.46 20.74
C GLY A 384 9.26 8.33 21.87
N LEU A 385 9.75 8.16 23.10
CA LEU A 385 9.66 9.13 24.19
C LEU A 385 10.97 9.92 24.28
N LYS A 386 11.00 11.02 25.05
CA LYS A 386 12.20 11.83 25.28
C LYS A 386 13.27 11.09 26.11
N ASP A 387 12.85 10.41 27.17
CA ASP A 387 13.73 9.81 28.17
C ASP A 387 13.00 8.72 29.00
N ARG A 388 13.73 7.96 29.83
CA ARG A 388 13.15 6.93 30.71
C ARG A 388 12.34 7.53 31.86
N GLY A 389 12.59 8.78 32.23
CA GLY A 389 11.73 9.51 33.15
C GLY A 389 10.35 9.76 32.56
N GLU A 390 10.25 9.95 31.24
CA GLU A 390 8.98 9.99 30.51
C GLU A 390 8.29 8.64 30.49
N LEU A 391 9.01 7.55 30.23
CA LEU A 391 8.46 6.21 30.33
C LEU A 391 7.80 5.98 31.71
N LEU A 392 8.46 6.39 32.80
CA LEU A 392 7.88 6.34 34.15
C LEU A 392 6.70 7.29 34.35
N ARG A 393 6.67 8.48 33.73
CA ARG A 393 5.49 9.39 33.76
C ARG A 393 4.29 8.75 33.05
N GLU A 394 4.50 8.13 31.90
CA GLU A 394 3.43 7.49 31.12
C GLU A 394 2.94 6.18 31.78
N ILE A 395 3.82 5.42 32.44
CA ILE A 395 3.44 4.28 33.29
C ILE A 395 2.58 4.75 34.47
N ARG A 396 3.00 5.79 35.22
CA ARG A 396 2.21 6.36 36.33
C ARG A 396 0.85 6.88 35.87
N LYS A 397 0.78 7.50 34.69
CA LYS A 397 -0.48 7.91 34.04
C LYS A 397 -1.40 6.73 33.77
N ALA A 398 -0.88 5.61 33.25
CA ALA A 398 -1.67 4.39 33.04
C ALA A 398 -2.12 3.73 34.35
N ILE A 399 -1.29 3.75 35.41
CA ILE A 399 -1.67 3.30 36.76
C ILE A 399 -2.83 4.14 37.30
N ALA A 400 -2.76 5.47 37.22
CA ALA A 400 -3.84 6.38 37.61
C ALA A 400 -5.15 6.20 36.79
N HIS A 401 -5.11 5.44 35.70
CA HIS A 401 -6.24 5.08 34.85
C HIS A 401 -6.66 3.59 34.96
N GLY A 402 -6.16 2.86 35.97
CA GLY A 402 -6.62 1.51 36.31
C GLY A 402 -5.74 0.35 35.82
N TRP A 403 -4.48 0.61 35.48
CA TRP A 403 -3.46 -0.45 35.39
C TRP A 403 -2.90 -0.74 36.79
N SER A 404 -2.70 -2.01 37.17
CA SER A 404 -2.22 -2.30 38.53
C SER A 404 -0.73 -1.99 38.67
N VAL A 405 -0.31 -1.55 39.87
CA VAL A 405 1.11 -1.32 40.21
C VAL A 405 1.94 -2.60 40.03
N SER A 406 1.36 -3.76 40.34
CA SER A 406 2.02 -5.06 40.18
C SER A 406 2.28 -5.39 38.71
N ASP A 407 1.29 -5.16 37.84
CA ASP A 407 1.43 -5.42 36.39
C ASP A 407 2.36 -4.42 35.72
N ALA A 408 2.34 -3.15 36.13
CA ALA A 408 3.28 -2.14 35.69
C ALA A 408 4.72 -2.48 36.08
N LEU A 409 4.94 -2.99 37.31
CA LEU A 409 6.23 -3.50 37.73
C LEU A 409 6.64 -4.75 36.95
N ALA A 410 5.71 -5.67 36.68
CA ALA A 410 5.98 -6.87 35.88
C ALA A 410 6.45 -6.51 34.46
N ALA A 411 5.80 -5.54 33.81
CA ALA A 411 6.17 -5.05 32.49
C ALA A 411 7.54 -4.32 32.45
N LEU A 412 8.06 -3.88 33.60
CA LEU A 412 9.42 -3.34 33.77
C LEU A 412 10.47 -4.38 34.19
N THR A 413 10.07 -5.59 34.60
CA THR A 413 10.96 -6.57 35.25
C THR A 413 10.80 -8.00 34.71
N THR A 414 9.83 -8.77 35.21
CA THR A 414 9.63 -10.18 34.86
C THR A 414 9.17 -10.40 33.42
N GLY A 415 8.33 -9.51 32.89
CA GLY A 415 7.85 -9.49 31.51
C GLY A 415 8.99 -9.42 30.50
N PRO A 416 9.80 -8.35 30.49
CA PRO A 416 10.94 -8.23 29.57
C PRO A 416 12.00 -9.32 29.84
N ALA A 417 12.29 -9.67 31.09
CA ALA A 417 13.22 -10.76 31.39
C ALA A 417 12.79 -12.09 30.73
N ARG A 418 11.49 -12.41 30.71
CA ARG A 418 10.95 -13.59 30.01
C ARG A 418 11.03 -13.46 28.49
N ILE A 419 10.60 -12.33 27.92
CA ILE A 419 10.57 -12.11 26.46
C ILE A 419 11.99 -12.16 25.85
N LEU A 420 12.99 -11.69 26.59
CA LEU A 420 14.41 -11.64 26.19
C LEU A 420 15.22 -12.89 26.61
N GLY A 421 14.56 -13.97 27.02
CA GLY A 421 15.19 -15.26 27.30
C GLY A 421 15.94 -15.39 28.64
N LEU A 422 15.86 -14.40 29.52
CA LEU A 422 16.57 -14.34 30.80
C LEU A 422 15.71 -14.43 32.09
N PRO A 423 14.54 -15.13 32.15
CA PRO A 423 13.74 -15.18 33.37
C PRO A 423 14.43 -15.91 34.53
N LYS A 424 15.49 -16.69 34.24
CA LYS A 424 16.36 -17.32 35.25
C LYS A 424 17.45 -16.40 35.80
N ARG A 425 17.70 -15.22 35.21
CA ARG A 425 18.80 -14.30 35.57
C ARG A 425 18.38 -12.88 35.91
N LEU A 426 17.25 -12.38 35.40
CA LEU A 426 16.78 -11.00 35.63
C LEU A 426 15.33 -10.94 36.13
N GLY A 427 14.88 -9.73 36.49
CA GLY A 427 13.47 -9.39 36.76
C GLY A 427 12.92 -9.79 38.14
N THR A 428 13.74 -10.39 39.02
CA THR A 428 13.37 -10.79 40.39
C THR A 428 14.56 -10.67 41.33
N LEU A 429 14.31 -10.48 42.63
CA LEU A 429 15.36 -10.45 43.67
C LEU A 429 15.54 -11.82 44.35
N ASP A 430 15.47 -12.89 43.58
CA ASP A 430 15.65 -14.25 44.10
C ASP A 430 17.13 -14.70 44.01
N PRO A 431 17.58 -15.63 44.87
CA PRO A 431 18.90 -16.23 44.74
C PRO A 431 19.15 -16.83 43.34
N GLY A 432 20.37 -16.68 42.83
CA GLY A 432 20.80 -17.08 41.49
C GLY A 432 20.50 -16.06 40.38
N ARG A 433 19.77 -14.97 40.67
CA ARG A 433 19.59 -13.83 39.76
C ARG A 433 20.83 -12.91 39.79
N LEU A 434 21.03 -12.12 38.74
CA LEU A 434 22.02 -11.05 38.74
C LEU A 434 21.64 -9.98 39.78
N GLY A 435 22.63 -9.37 40.41
CA GLY A 435 22.51 -8.28 41.38
C GLY A 435 22.12 -6.94 40.74
N HIS A 436 21.22 -6.97 39.76
CA HIS A 436 20.66 -5.80 39.09
C HIS A 436 19.51 -5.28 39.95
N ILE A 437 19.80 -4.24 40.76
CA ILE A 437 18.93 -3.79 41.86
C ILE A 437 18.86 -2.27 41.85
N ALA A 438 17.66 -1.71 42.00
CA ALA A 438 17.45 -0.28 42.22
C ALA A 438 16.81 -0.03 43.60
N LEU A 439 17.45 0.78 44.43
CA LEU A 439 16.95 1.19 45.74
C LEU A 439 16.32 2.59 45.62
N TRP A 440 15.03 2.68 45.92
CA TRP A 440 14.25 3.90 45.83
C TRP A 440 13.90 4.47 47.20
N THR A 441 13.78 5.79 47.32
CA THR A 441 13.35 6.48 48.54
C THR A 441 11.86 6.31 48.86
N GLY A 442 11.08 5.70 47.97
CA GLY A 442 9.66 5.40 48.13
C GLY A 442 9.19 4.42 47.06
N ARG A 443 7.88 4.21 46.91
CA ARG A 443 7.35 3.32 45.85
C ARG A 443 7.57 3.93 44.45
N PHE A 444 7.74 3.11 43.41
CA PHE A 444 8.13 3.63 42.09
C PHE A 444 7.02 4.45 41.41
N GLU A 445 5.76 4.18 41.75
CA GLU A 445 4.58 4.93 41.29
C GLU A 445 4.48 6.35 41.89
N ASP A 446 5.14 6.65 43.00
CA ASP A 446 5.23 8.01 43.55
C ASP A 446 6.14 8.88 42.64
N SER A 447 5.59 9.98 42.12
CA SER A 447 6.28 10.93 41.23
C SER A 447 7.43 11.67 41.93
N GLY A 448 7.43 11.75 43.25
CA GLY A 448 8.50 12.31 44.09
C GLY A 448 9.50 11.29 44.62
N SER A 449 9.29 9.98 44.41
CA SER A 449 10.27 8.93 44.73
C SER A 449 11.51 9.05 43.83
N ARG A 450 12.69 8.79 44.39
CA ARG A 450 13.99 8.92 43.70
C ARG A 450 14.85 7.69 43.93
N VAL A 451 15.69 7.37 42.96
CA VAL A 451 16.72 6.33 43.13
C VAL A 451 17.83 6.86 44.03
N ARG A 452 18.13 6.12 45.11
CA ARG A 452 19.20 6.41 46.07
C ARG A 452 20.47 5.61 45.75
N PHE A 453 20.30 4.34 45.34
CA PHE A 453 21.40 3.48 44.90
C PHE A 453 20.98 2.60 43.73
N VAL A 454 21.95 2.23 42.87
CA VAL A 454 21.80 1.19 41.83
C VAL A 454 22.98 0.24 41.94
N LEU A 455 22.72 -1.07 41.97
CA LEU A 455 23.73 -2.11 41.78
C LEU A 455 23.50 -2.76 40.40
N VAL A 456 24.57 -2.90 39.61
CA VAL A 456 24.53 -3.52 38.28
C VAL A 456 25.93 -4.07 37.96
N ASP A 457 26.03 -5.33 37.49
CA ASP A 457 27.29 -6.10 37.34
C ASP A 457 28.27 -5.98 38.52
N GLY A 458 27.75 -5.93 39.76
CA GLY A 458 28.56 -5.77 40.97
C GLY A 458 29.17 -4.38 41.18
N VAL A 459 28.82 -3.39 40.36
CA VAL A 459 29.21 -1.98 40.55
C VAL A 459 28.07 -1.22 41.23
N LEU A 460 28.37 -0.61 42.38
CA LEU A 460 27.43 0.20 43.15
C LEU A 460 27.53 1.67 42.77
N PHE A 461 26.40 2.27 42.38
CA PHE A 461 26.25 3.69 42.08
C PHE A 461 25.36 4.35 43.13
N GLU A 462 25.74 5.53 43.61
CA GLU A 462 25.00 6.31 44.59
C GLU A 462 24.44 7.61 43.98
N TYR A 463 23.16 7.88 44.22
CA TYR A 463 22.45 9.06 43.71
C TYR A 463 21.62 9.75 44.81
N SER A 464 21.19 10.99 44.52
CA SER A 464 20.23 11.76 45.33
C SER A 464 20.50 11.75 46.85
N LYS A 465 21.75 12.02 47.28
CA LYS A 465 22.17 11.89 48.69
C LYS A 465 21.30 12.68 49.69
N SER A 466 20.74 13.82 49.27
CA SER A 466 19.84 14.67 50.07
C SER A 466 18.37 14.25 50.07
N ALA A 467 17.96 13.26 49.26
CA ALA A 467 16.58 12.79 49.20
C ALA A 467 16.27 11.86 50.38
N LYS A 468 15.58 12.39 51.40
CA LYS A 468 15.12 11.62 52.56
C LYS A 468 14.21 10.45 52.14
N PRO A 469 14.28 9.29 52.82
CA PRO A 469 13.27 8.24 52.71
C PRO A 469 11.87 8.80 52.94
N ARG A 470 10.92 8.38 52.10
CA ARG A 470 9.51 8.73 52.21
C ARG A 470 8.79 7.61 52.96
N PRO A 471 7.95 7.90 53.97
CA PRO A 471 7.05 6.90 54.51
C PRO A 471 6.26 6.29 53.36
N SER A 472 6.16 4.95 53.29
CA SER A 472 5.16 4.36 52.41
C SER A 472 3.81 4.82 52.94
N ALA A 473 3.11 5.67 52.19
CA ALA A 473 1.77 6.08 52.55
C ALA A 473 0.98 4.81 52.88
N THR A 474 0.50 4.70 54.13
CA THR A 474 -0.59 3.80 54.44
C THR A 474 -1.67 4.08 53.41
N SER A 475 -2.27 3.02 52.86
CA SER A 475 -3.42 3.19 51.99
C SER A 475 -4.48 3.98 52.75
N ALA A 476 -4.61 5.27 52.42
CA ALA A 476 -5.94 5.88 52.44
C ALA A 476 -6.86 4.85 51.77
N PRO A 477 -8.02 4.52 52.36
CA PRO A 477 -8.98 3.66 51.69
C PRO A 477 -9.10 4.15 50.25
N ALA A 478 -9.01 3.25 49.27
CA ALA A 478 -9.41 3.64 47.94
C ALA A 478 -10.85 4.13 48.09
N THR A 479 -11.05 5.45 48.00
CA THR A 479 -12.38 6.07 48.07
C THR A 479 -13.21 5.22 47.14
N PRO A 480 -14.23 4.50 47.65
CA PRO A 480 -14.81 3.40 46.91
C PRO A 480 -15.14 3.97 45.54
N VAL A 481 -14.66 3.28 44.49
CA VAL A 481 -15.05 3.61 43.13
C VAL A 481 -16.51 3.20 43.08
N THR A 482 -17.34 4.11 43.60
CA THR A 482 -18.76 4.14 43.40
C THR A 482 -18.92 3.90 41.92
N HIS A 483 -19.74 2.91 41.57
CA HIS A 483 -20.21 2.82 40.21
C HIS A 483 -20.90 4.14 39.95
N SER A 484 -20.17 5.09 39.34
CA SER A 484 -20.75 6.28 38.76
C SER A 484 -21.91 5.75 37.92
N PRO A 485 -23.16 6.17 38.20
CA PRO A 485 -24.30 5.68 37.45
C PRO A 485 -24.02 5.78 35.96
N PRO A 486 -24.60 4.91 35.11
CA PRO A 486 -24.50 5.10 33.66
C PRO A 486 -24.77 6.57 33.38
N PRO A 487 -23.82 7.29 32.72
CA PRO A 487 -23.71 8.74 32.83
C PRO A 487 -25.08 9.34 32.51
N PRO A 488 -25.61 10.22 33.39
CA PRO A 488 -26.99 10.65 33.30
C PRO A 488 -27.27 11.12 31.87
N PRO A 489 -28.41 10.74 31.27
CA PRO A 489 -28.72 11.11 29.90
C PRO A 489 -28.55 12.63 29.79
N LEU A 490 -27.69 13.06 28.85
CA LEU A 490 -27.14 14.41 28.80
C LEU A 490 -28.21 15.43 29.17
N PRO A 491 -28.01 16.27 30.21
CA PRO A 491 -28.98 17.30 30.52
C PRO A 491 -29.22 18.09 29.24
N ARG A 492 -30.48 18.20 28.82
CA ARG A 492 -30.84 19.00 27.64
C ARG A 492 -30.35 20.41 27.92
N SER A 493 -29.26 20.80 27.26
CA SER A 493 -28.63 22.09 27.46
C SER A 493 -29.60 23.16 26.98
N THR A 494 -30.23 23.88 27.91
CA THR A 494 -31.16 24.98 27.64
C THR A 494 -30.45 26.26 27.17
N ILE A 495 -29.38 26.07 26.39
CA ILE A 495 -28.56 27.07 25.71
C ILE A 495 -28.23 26.44 24.36
N ASP A 496 -29.04 26.75 23.36
CA ASP A 496 -28.83 26.30 21.98
C ASP A 496 -27.69 27.11 21.33
N GLU A 497 -26.43 26.77 21.67
CA GLU A 497 -25.38 26.87 20.66
C GLU A 497 -25.80 25.95 19.50
N PRO A 498 -25.91 26.43 18.25
CA PRO A 498 -26.27 25.59 17.11
C PRO A 498 -25.13 24.59 16.85
N THR A 499 -25.24 23.41 17.46
CA THR A 499 -24.20 22.38 17.48
C THR A 499 -23.89 21.88 16.07
N ARG A 500 -22.90 22.52 15.42
CA ARG A 500 -22.48 22.26 14.03
C ARG A 500 -22.36 20.74 13.80
N PRO A 501 -23.25 20.11 13.00
CA PRO A 501 -23.29 18.66 12.86
C PRO A 501 -21.93 18.08 12.44
N SER A 502 -21.25 17.47 13.40
CA SER A 502 -19.85 17.03 13.30
C SER A 502 -19.78 15.50 13.34
N GLU A 503 -19.25 14.91 12.28
CA GLU A 503 -19.14 13.45 12.11
C GLU A 503 -17.81 12.94 12.69
N ILE A 504 -17.87 12.05 13.67
CA ILE A 504 -16.71 11.43 14.34
C ILE A 504 -16.65 9.92 14.08
N GLU A 505 -15.48 9.30 14.26
CA GLU A 505 -15.31 7.85 14.03
C GLU A 505 -16.24 7.01 14.92
N SER A 506 -16.49 7.46 16.16
CA SER A 506 -17.43 6.80 17.06
C SER A 506 -18.91 7.02 16.70
N ASP A 507 -19.27 7.87 15.73
CA ASP A 507 -20.58 7.83 15.07
C ASP A 507 -20.61 6.67 14.07
N ARG A 508 -19.63 6.62 13.15
CA ARG A 508 -19.54 5.64 12.06
C ARG A 508 -19.47 4.18 12.53
N LEU A 509 -18.97 3.95 13.74
CA LEU A 509 -18.89 2.62 14.36
C LEU A 509 -20.16 2.23 15.14
N ARG A 510 -21.11 3.15 15.39
CA ARG A 510 -22.37 2.87 16.09
C ARG A 510 -23.41 2.36 15.10
N ARG A 511 -23.71 1.07 15.16
CA ARG A 511 -24.89 0.48 14.52
C ARG A 511 -26.12 0.83 15.32
N SER A 512 -27.10 1.44 14.67
CA SER A 512 -28.42 1.76 15.23
C SER A 512 -29.42 0.60 15.09
N VAL A 513 -29.15 -0.29 14.14
CA VAL A 513 -29.84 -1.57 13.93
C VAL A 513 -28.77 -2.64 13.78
N THR A 514 -28.92 -3.76 14.50
CA THR A 514 -28.08 -4.95 14.34
C THR A 514 -29.00 -6.16 14.17
N THR A 515 -28.83 -6.87 13.06
CA THR A 515 -29.67 -7.99 12.60
C THR A 515 -29.00 -9.33 12.85
N GLY A 516 -27.66 -9.35 13.00
CA GLY A 516 -26.90 -10.60 13.03
C GLY A 516 -27.01 -11.39 11.72
N GLY A 517 -27.32 -10.73 10.60
CA GLY A 517 -27.61 -11.36 9.31
C GLY A 517 -29.01 -11.96 9.19
N ASN A 518 -29.95 -11.64 10.10
CA ASN A 518 -31.32 -12.14 10.09
C ASN A 518 -32.32 -10.98 10.14
N VAL A 519 -32.98 -10.69 9.01
CA VAL A 519 -33.85 -9.51 8.85
C VAL A 519 -34.98 -9.77 7.86
N LEU A 520 -36.17 -9.24 8.15
CA LEU A 520 -37.29 -9.14 7.23
C LEU A 520 -37.41 -7.67 6.78
N ILE A 521 -37.21 -7.41 5.49
CA ILE A 521 -37.53 -6.10 4.89
C ILE A 521 -38.95 -6.22 4.32
N ARG A 522 -39.90 -5.41 4.78
CA ARG A 522 -41.32 -5.53 4.39
C ARG A 522 -41.80 -4.43 3.43
N ASN A 523 -42.78 -4.78 2.59
CA ASN A 523 -43.62 -3.87 1.78
C ASN A 523 -42.86 -2.94 0.81
N ALA A 524 -41.71 -3.38 0.32
CA ALA A 524 -40.86 -2.61 -0.60
C ALA A 524 -41.36 -2.63 -2.05
N THR A 525 -40.89 -1.66 -2.84
CA THR A 525 -40.75 -1.85 -4.29
C THR A 525 -39.38 -2.46 -4.57
N VAL A 526 -39.33 -3.76 -4.85
CA VAL A 526 -38.10 -4.54 -5.01
C VAL A 526 -37.65 -4.49 -6.47
N LEU A 527 -36.56 -3.77 -6.73
CA LEU A 527 -35.84 -3.75 -8.00
C LEU A 527 -34.85 -4.92 -7.99
N THR A 528 -35.11 -5.99 -8.75
CA THR A 528 -34.33 -7.24 -8.63
C THR A 528 -32.89 -7.17 -9.16
N GLY A 529 -32.54 -6.15 -9.96
CA GLY A 529 -31.30 -6.11 -10.74
C GLY A 529 -31.30 -7.00 -12.00
N THR A 530 -32.36 -7.78 -12.23
CA THR A 530 -32.52 -8.69 -13.39
C THR A 530 -33.52 -8.19 -14.44
N GLY A 531 -33.96 -6.92 -14.35
CA GLY A 531 -35.03 -6.37 -15.19
C GLY A 531 -36.45 -6.65 -14.70
N ARG A 532 -36.61 -7.18 -13.47
CA ARG A 532 -37.92 -7.36 -12.83
C ARG A 532 -38.08 -6.40 -11.65
N THR A 533 -39.25 -5.78 -11.53
CA THR A 533 -39.66 -4.98 -10.38
C THR A 533 -40.86 -5.64 -9.71
N LEU A 534 -40.85 -5.75 -8.38
CA LEU A 534 -41.90 -6.38 -7.58
C LEU A 534 -42.45 -5.39 -6.54
N SER A 535 -43.67 -4.91 -6.72
CA SER A 535 -44.30 -3.93 -5.81
C SER A 535 -44.93 -4.61 -4.58
N GLY A 536 -44.86 -3.96 -3.42
CA GLY A 536 -45.44 -4.46 -2.16
C GLY A 536 -44.77 -5.73 -1.61
N HIS A 537 -43.61 -6.12 -2.14
CA HIS A 537 -42.95 -7.36 -1.78
C HIS A 537 -42.04 -7.20 -0.56
N SER A 538 -41.91 -8.29 0.18
CA SER A 538 -41.01 -8.45 1.31
C SER A 538 -39.83 -9.35 0.94
N ILE A 539 -38.69 -9.15 1.62
CA ILE A 539 -37.46 -9.95 1.47
C ILE A 539 -37.09 -10.48 2.86
N LEU A 540 -37.12 -11.79 3.03
CA LEU A 540 -36.63 -12.45 4.24
C LEU A 540 -35.17 -12.86 4.03
N VAL A 541 -34.30 -12.39 4.93
CA VAL A 541 -32.87 -12.70 4.97
C VAL A 541 -32.58 -13.58 6.19
N ARG A 542 -31.83 -14.67 5.98
CA ARG A 542 -31.36 -15.56 7.04
C ARG A 542 -29.87 -15.84 6.88
N ASN A 543 -29.11 -15.78 7.97
CA ASN A 543 -27.66 -16.00 8.00
C ASN A 543 -26.89 -15.23 6.90
N GLY A 544 -27.33 -14.00 6.59
CA GLY A 544 -26.75 -13.13 5.58
C GLY A 544 -27.06 -13.46 4.12
N LYS A 545 -28.01 -14.37 3.86
CA LYS A 545 -28.49 -14.72 2.52
C LYS A 545 -29.98 -14.49 2.35
N ILE A 546 -30.40 -14.19 1.12
CA ILE A 546 -31.81 -14.04 0.76
C ILE A 546 -32.47 -15.43 0.83
N ALA A 547 -33.42 -15.60 1.75
CA ALA A 547 -34.08 -16.87 2.02
C ALA A 547 -35.43 -17.01 1.31
N SER A 548 -36.19 -15.92 1.18
CA SER A 548 -37.41 -15.86 0.36
C SER A 548 -37.76 -14.43 -0.03
N ILE A 549 -38.52 -14.28 -1.11
CA ILE A 549 -39.04 -13.02 -1.64
C ILE A 549 -40.53 -13.26 -1.94
N GLY A 550 -41.42 -12.39 -1.47
CA GLY A 550 -42.87 -12.58 -1.63
C GLY A 550 -43.70 -11.57 -0.85
N ILE A 551 -45.02 -11.65 -1.00
CA ILE A 551 -45.99 -10.87 -0.21
C ILE A 551 -46.22 -11.58 1.14
N ASP A 552 -46.54 -10.82 2.19
CA ASP A 552 -46.90 -11.32 3.54
C ASP A 552 -45.95 -12.37 4.18
N LEU A 553 -44.64 -12.21 3.96
CA LEU A 553 -43.61 -13.05 4.59
C LEU A 553 -43.57 -12.85 6.11
N ASN A 554 -43.81 -13.91 6.87
CA ASN A 554 -43.75 -13.90 8.33
C ASN A 554 -42.32 -13.94 8.88
N ALA A 555 -42.05 -13.13 9.90
CA ALA A 555 -40.80 -13.13 10.65
C ALA A 555 -40.80 -14.19 11.76
N SER A 556 -39.67 -14.90 11.91
CA SER A 556 -39.39 -15.73 13.10
C SER A 556 -39.10 -14.86 14.32
N ASN A 557 -39.47 -15.30 15.53
CA ASN A 557 -39.18 -14.58 16.79
C ASN A 557 -37.71 -14.14 16.87
N GLY A 558 -37.47 -12.88 17.22
CA GLY A 558 -36.14 -12.27 17.29
C GLY A 558 -35.55 -11.82 15.95
N THR A 559 -36.22 -12.04 14.82
CA THR A 559 -35.80 -11.50 13.51
C THR A 559 -36.12 -10.00 13.45
N VAL A 560 -35.15 -9.17 13.07
CA VAL A 560 -35.36 -7.72 12.94
C VAL A 560 -36.31 -7.44 11.78
N ILE A 561 -37.27 -6.52 11.94
CA ILE A 561 -38.16 -6.08 10.87
C ILE A 561 -37.75 -4.65 10.46
N ILE A 562 -37.52 -4.44 9.16
CA ILE A 562 -37.30 -3.13 8.54
C ILE A 562 -38.53 -2.83 7.68
N ASP A 563 -39.22 -1.73 7.98
CA ASP A 563 -40.30 -1.24 7.14
C ASP A 563 -39.77 -0.45 5.95
N ALA A 564 -40.05 -0.93 4.74
CA ALA A 564 -39.70 -0.29 3.48
C ALA A 564 -40.95 0.11 2.68
N THR A 565 -42.12 0.27 3.34
CA THR A 565 -43.35 0.80 2.73
C THR A 565 -43.07 2.13 2.02
N GLY A 566 -43.38 2.20 0.72
CA GLY A 566 -43.11 3.38 -0.12
C GLY A 566 -41.64 3.59 -0.51
N GLN A 567 -40.74 2.67 -0.13
CA GLN A 567 -39.31 2.72 -0.46
C GLN A 567 -38.94 1.70 -1.54
N PHE A 568 -37.79 1.91 -2.16
CA PHE A 568 -37.23 1.06 -3.22
C PHE A 568 -36.06 0.26 -2.65
N VAL A 569 -36.05 -1.06 -2.84
CA VAL A 569 -34.94 -1.93 -2.45
C VAL A 569 -34.27 -2.46 -3.71
N MET A 570 -32.96 -2.31 -3.82
CA MET A 570 -32.15 -2.79 -4.94
C MET A 570 -30.96 -3.63 -4.44
N PRO A 571 -30.27 -4.41 -5.31
CA PRO A 571 -29.01 -5.03 -4.92
C PRO A 571 -28.01 -3.94 -4.53
N GLY A 572 -27.16 -4.24 -3.56
CA GLY A 572 -26.06 -3.35 -3.20
C GLY A 572 -25.16 -3.03 -4.40
N ILE A 573 -24.75 -1.77 -4.51
CA ILE A 573 -23.94 -1.27 -5.62
C ILE A 573 -22.50 -1.81 -5.51
N ILE A 574 -21.89 -2.10 -6.65
CA ILE A 574 -20.56 -2.72 -6.75
C ILE A 574 -19.65 -1.84 -7.63
N ASP A 575 -18.61 -1.26 -7.02
CA ASP A 575 -17.59 -0.44 -7.71
C ASP A 575 -16.41 -1.30 -8.18
N THR A 576 -16.27 -1.55 -9.48
CA THR A 576 -15.27 -2.50 -10.01
C THR A 576 -13.89 -1.90 -10.26
N HIS A 577 -13.72 -0.58 -10.03
CA HIS A 577 -12.43 0.12 -10.10
C HIS A 577 -12.30 1.18 -9.02
N SER A 578 -11.63 0.84 -7.91
CA SER A 578 -11.48 1.73 -6.77
C SER A 578 -10.05 1.81 -6.22
N HIS A 579 -9.69 2.98 -5.70
CA HIS A 579 -8.44 3.27 -4.99
C HIS A 579 -8.66 3.67 -3.51
N ILE A 580 -9.89 3.47 -3.00
CA ILE A 580 -10.19 3.57 -1.56
C ILE A 580 -9.42 2.50 -0.78
N LYS A 581 -9.23 2.70 0.52
CA LYS A 581 -8.66 1.71 1.47
C LYS A 581 -7.23 1.26 1.17
N ILE A 582 -6.54 1.76 0.15
CA ILE A 582 -5.10 1.47 -0.09
C ILE A 582 -4.25 2.49 0.67
N THR A 583 -3.29 2.03 1.49
CA THR A 583 -2.42 2.91 2.29
C THR A 583 -0.94 2.81 1.89
N GLN A 584 -0.19 3.88 2.16
CA GLN A 584 1.27 3.97 1.93
C GLN A 584 1.71 3.64 0.49
N GLY A 585 0.94 4.13 -0.49
CA GLY A 585 1.25 4.11 -1.93
C GLY A 585 0.31 3.23 -2.76
N ILE A 586 -0.40 3.84 -3.73
CA ILE A 586 -1.31 3.16 -4.68
C ILE A 586 -0.55 2.59 -5.90
N ASN A 587 0.62 3.15 -6.21
CA ASN A 587 1.47 2.75 -7.33
C ASN A 587 2.88 2.44 -6.84
N GLU A 588 3.37 1.21 -7.03
CA GLU A 588 4.80 0.88 -6.93
C GLU A 588 5.49 1.24 -8.25
N SER A 589 5.49 2.54 -8.60
CA SER A 589 5.88 3.01 -9.92
C SER A 589 7.39 2.99 -10.21
N THR A 590 8.19 2.33 -9.38
CA THR A 590 9.66 2.29 -9.46
C THR A 590 10.20 1.39 -10.56
N GLN A 591 9.38 0.46 -11.07
CA GLN A 591 9.66 -0.42 -12.21
C GLN A 591 8.36 -0.59 -13.01
N SER A 592 8.43 -0.93 -14.31
CA SER A 592 7.24 -1.00 -15.18
C SER A 592 6.42 -2.29 -15.03
N ILE A 593 6.99 -3.29 -14.38
CA ILE A 593 6.41 -4.61 -14.11
C ILE A 593 6.54 -4.87 -12.60
N VAL A 594 5.42 -4.94 -11.86
CA VAL A 594 5.38 -5.21 -10.41
C VAL A 594 4.26 -6.17 -9.92
N PRO A 595 3.78 -7.17 -10.70
CA PRO A 595 2.67 -8.05 -10.31
C PRO A 595 2.92 -8.92 -9.07
N GLU A 596 4.13 -8.93 -8.48
CA GLU A 596 4.37 -9.54 -7.17
C GLU A 596 3.68 -8.80 -6.01
N VAL A 597 3.37 -7.49 -6.17
CA VAL A 597 2.73 -6.68 -5.12
C VAL A 597 1.22 -6.96 -5.06
N ARG A 598 0.64 -6.83 -3.86
CA ARG A 598 -0.75 -7.25 -3.58
C ARG A 598 -1.51 -6.16 -2.83
N VAL A 599 -2.67 -5.74 -3.34
CA VAL A 599 -3.52 -4.75 -2.64
C VAL A 599 -4.07 -5.30 -1.32
N LYS A 600 -4.40 -6.60 -1.26
CA LYS A 600 -4.90 -7.26 -0.02
C LYS A 600 -3.91 -7.24 1.15
N ASP A 601 -2.61 -7.08 0.88
CA ASP A 601 -1.59 -6.92 1.92
C ASP A 601 -1.64 -5.54 2.59
N VAL A 602 -2.27 -4.53 1.98
CA VAL A 602 -2.19 -3.11 2.38
C VAL A 602 -3.53 -2.41 2.56
N ILE A 603 -4.60 -3.17 2.78
CA ILE A 603 -5.93 -2.63 3.10
C ILE A 603 -5.86 -1.84 4.42
N ASN A 604 -6.50 -0.67 4.41
CA ASN A 604 -6.80 0.22 5.53
C ASN A 604 -8.28 0.02 5.92
N THR A 605 -8.52 -0.35 7.18
CA THR A 605 -9.86 -0.64 7.72
C THR A 605 -10.54 0.57 8.39
N GLN A 606 -9.87 1.73 8.41
CA GLN A 606 -10.37 2.99 8.98
C GLN A 606 -10.67 4.07 7.92
N ASP A 607 -10.37 3.81 6.64
CA ASP A 607 -10.59 4.78 5.53
C ASP A 607 -12.06 5.21 5.44
N VAL A 608 -12.31 6.51 5.70
CA VAL A 608 -13.66 7.11 5.71
C VAL A 608 -14.38 6.99 4.36
N SER A 609 -13.66 6.81 3.25
CA SER A 609 -14.26 6.56 1.93
C SER A 609 -15.14 5.30 1.92
N GLU A 610 -14.85 4.28 2.72
CA GLU A 610 -15.68 3.08 2.86
C GLU A 610 -17.07 3.41 3.44
N PHE A 611 -17.11 4.19 4.53
CA PHE A 611 -18.36 4.63 5.15
C PHE A 611 -19.15 5.58 4.24
N ARG A 612 -18.45 6.42 3.46
CA ARG A 612 -19.08 7.31 2.47
C ARG A 612 -19.69 6.53 1.31
N ALA A 613 -19.02 5.50 0.80
CA ALA A 613 -19.55 4.61 -0.24
C ALA A 613 -20.78 3.84 0.26
N LEU A 614 -20.73 3.31 1.49
CA LEU A 614 -21.90 2.73 2.17
C LEU A 614 -23.07 3.72 2.25
N ALA A 615 -22.82 5.00 2.51
CA ALA A 615 -23.85 6.05 2.52
C ALA A 615 -24.48 6.36 1.14
N GLY A 616 -23.94 5.79 0.05
CA GLY A 616 -24.49 5.81 -1.31
C GLY A 616 -25.21 4.52 -1.73
N GLY A 617 -25.18 3.46 -0.92
CA GLY A 617 -25.71 2.14 -1.28
C GLY A 617 -24.67 1.14 -1.81
N VAL A 618 -23.37 1.48 -1.78
CA VAL A 618 -22.29 0.58 -2.21
C VAL A 618 -22.00 -0.46 -1.14
N THR A 619 -21.97 -1.73 -1.53
CA THR A 619 -21.76 -2.88 -0.64
C THR A 619 -20.46 -3.65 -0.93
N ALA A 620 -19.91 -3.54 -2.14
CA ALA A 620 -18.64 -4.16 -2.50
C ALA A 620 -17.81 -3.26 -3.43
N ALA A 621 -16.49 -3.47 -3.43
CA ALA A 621 -15.57 -2.79 -4.34
C ALA A 621 -14.38 -3.68 -4.72
N ARG A 622 -13.83 -3.51 -5.93
CA ARG A 622 -12.49 -4.02 -6.29
C ARG A 622 -11.46 -2.92 -6.05
N LEU A 623 -10.52 -3.21 -5.16
CA LEU A 623 -9.39 -2.34 -4.85
C LEU A 623 -8.22 -2.67 -5.78
N LEU A 624 -7.85 -1.73 -6.65
CA LEU A 624 -6.81 -1.92 -7.68
C LEU A 624 -5.54 -1.13 -7.38
N HIS A 625 -4.40 -1.65 -7.88
CA HIS A 625 -3.21 -0.83 -8.09
C HIS A 625 -3.52 0.29 -9.11
N GLY A 626 -2.81 1.41 -9.03
CA GLY A 626 -2.99 2.52 -9.98
C GLY A 626 -2.46 2.21 -11.39
N SER A 627 -2.61 3.18 -12.30
CA SER A 627 -2.27 3.06 -13.73
C SER A 627 -0.83 3.41 -14.10
N ALA A 628 0.08 3.60 -13.14
CA ALA A 628 1.43 4.08 -13.47
C ALA A 628 2.32 3.03 -14.17
N ASN A 629 1.96 1.75 -14.13
CA ASN A 629 2.82 0.63 -14.51
C ASN A 629 2.16 -0.21 -15.62
N VAL A 630 2.93 -0.64 -16.63
CA VAL A 630 2.44 -1.52 -17.72
C VAL A 630 1.83 -2.80 -17.13
N VAL A 631 2.55 -3.41 -16.18
CA VAL A 631 2.01 -4.45 -15.29
C VAL A 631 2.11 -3.95 -13.85
N GLY A 632 0.97 -3.59 -13.27
CA GLY A 632 0.80 -3.23 -11.87
C GLY A 632 0.60 -4.45 -10.96
N GLY A 633 0.08 -4.21 -9.75
CA GLY A 633 -0.10 -5.23 -8.72
C GLY A 633 -1.38 -6.08 -8.82
N GLN A 634 -1.41 -7.17 -8.04
CA GLN A 634 -2.60 -7.99 -7.78
C GLN A 634 -3.66 -7.22 -6.99
N ASP A 635 -4.93 -7.38 -7.36
CA ASP A 635 -6.07 -6.66 -6.79
C ASP A 635 -6.56 -7.22 -5.43
N ALA A 636 -7.64 -6.64 -4.91
CA ALA A 636 -8.41 -7.21 -3.82
C ALA A 636 -9.90 -6.84 -3.92
N VAL A 637 -10.78 -7.83 -4.08
CA VAL A 637 -12.24 -7.63 -3.97
C VAL A 637 -12.64 -7.65 -2.49
N VAL A 638 -13.42 -6.64 -2.06
CA VAL A 638 -13.89 -6.49 -0.68
C VAL A 638 -15.40 -6.25 -0.62
N LYS A 639 -16.07 -6.79 0.39
CA LYS A 639 -17.33 -6.26 0.90
C LYS A 639 -17.05 -5.12 1.87
N LEU A 640 -17.79 -4.01 1.73
CA LEU A 640 -17.63 -2.81 2.56
C LEU A 640 -18.28 -3.04 3.93
N LYS A 641 -17.45 -3.27 4.94
CA LYS A 641 -17.87 -3.62 6.30
C LYS A 641 -17.13 -2.73 7.29
N TYR A 642 -17.46 -1.43 7.29
CA TYR A 642 -16.72 -0.43 8.06
C TYR A 642 -16.54 -0.84 9.54
N GLY A 643 -15.34 -0.61 10.06
CA GLY A 643 -14.93 -1.02 11.41
C GLY A 643 -14.49 -2.48 11.56
N ARG A 644 -14.75 -3.38 10.60
CA ARG A 644 -14.25 -4.77 10.62
C ARG A 644 -12.80 -4.89 10.15
N THR A 645 -12.18 -6.05 10.38
CA THR A 645 -10.81 -6.34 9.93
C THR A 645 -10.76 -6.59 8.41
N ALA A 646 -9.60 -6.39 7.79
CA ALA A 646 -9.42 -6.63 6.35
C ALA A 646 -9.77 -8.09 5.96
N SER A 647 -9.51 -9.05 6.85
CA SER A 647 -9.87 -10.47 6.68
C SER A 647 -11.36 -10.79 6.77
N GLU A 648 -12.20 -9.90 7.34
CA GLU A 648 -13.67 -10.02 7.30
C GLU A 648 -14.28 -9.34 6.06
N GLN A 649 -13.49 -8.48 5.39
CA GLN A 649 -13.88 -7.69 4.23
C GLN A 649 -13.52 -8.36 2.90
N VAL A 650 -12.32 -8.93 2.77
CA VAL A 650 -11.85 -9.56 1.52
C VAL A 650 -12.69 -10.77 1.14
N ILE A 651 -13.16 -10.80 -0.11
CA ILE A 651 -13.84 -11.96 -0.72
C ILE A 651 -12.75 -12.92 -1.21
N ALA A 652 -12.41 -13.91 -0.40
CA ALA A 652 -11.25 -14.77 -0.61
C ALA A 652 -11.37 -15.73 -1.83
N ASP A 653 -12.59 -15.98 -2.28
CA ASP A 653 -12.96 -16.81 -3.43
C ASP A 653 -13.20 -16.02 -4.73
N ALA A 654 -13.06 -14.69 -4.70
CA ALA A 654 -13.15 -13.88 -5.91
C ALA A 654 -11.96 -14.15 -6.86
N PRO A 655 -12.18 -14.25 -8.19
CA PRO A 655 -11.12 -14.30 -9.19
C PRO A 655 -10.05 -13.21 -8.98
N GLN A 656 -8.79 -13.62 -8.83
CA GLN A 656 -7.69 -12.71 -8.54
C GLN A 656 -7.26 -11.97 -9.81
N GLY A 657 -7.48 -10.66 -9.82
CA GLY A 657 -7.03 -9.75 -10.86
C GLY A 657 -5.58 -9.30 -10.69
N VAL A 658 -4.99 -8.85 -11.80
CA VAL A 658 -3.76 -8.05 -11.88
C VAL A 658 -4.08 -6.79 -12.68
N LYS A 659 -3.72 -5.61 -12.16
CA LYS A 659 -3.86 -4.34 -12.89
C LYS A 659 -2.81 -4.24 -13.99
N PHE A 660 -3.25 -3.91 -15.19
CA PHE A 660 -2.39 -3.49 -16.30
C PHE A 660 -2.69 -2.01 -16.61
N ALA A 661 -1.82 -1.34 -17.36
CA ALA A 661 -2.10 0.00 -17.87
C ALA A 661 -1.37 0.29 -19.19
N LEU A 662 -2.05 1.05 -20.03
CA LEU A 662 -1.58 1.52 -21.34
C LEU A 662 -1.49 3.06 -21.37
N GLY A 663 -1.20 3.60 -22.55
CA GLY A 663 -1.30 5.04 -22.83
C GLY A 663 -0.27 5.94 -22.15
N GLU A 664 -0.60 7.23 -22.07
CA GLU A 664 0.22 8.30 -21.51
C GLU A 664 0.72 7.96 -20.10
N ASN A 665 -0.14 7.36 -19.26
CA ASN A 665 0.14 7.12 -17.84
C ASN A 665 1.37 6.24 -17.59
N VAL A 666 1.64 5.27 -18.48
CA VAL A 666 2.82 4.41 -18.37
C VAL A 666 4.05 5.02 -19.03
N LYS A 667 3.88 5.74 -20.16
CA LYS A 667 4.98 6.36 -20.92
C LYS A 667 5.48 7.71 -20.40
N PHE A 668 4.71 8.40 -19.54
CA PHE A 668 5.09 9.72 -19.02
C PHE A 668 6.40 9.71 -18.19
N ARG A 669 6.88 8.55 -17.71
CA ARG A 669 7.97 8.46 -16.73
C ARG A 669 9.33 8.14 -17.36
N THR A 670 10.01 9.14 -17.94
CA THR A 670 11.35 9.02 -18.57
C THR A 670 12.43 8.34 -17.73
N THR A 671 12.26 8.26 -16.41
CA THR A 671 13.17 7.51 -15.53
C THR A 671 13.05 5.99 -15.64
N ARG A 672 12.11 5.46 -16.45
CA ARG A 672 12.07 4.05 -16.85
C ARG A 672 11.40 3.79 -18.21
N PHE A 673 11.87 2.78 -18.93
CA PHE A 673 11.24 2.22 -20.14
C PHE A 673 9.84 1.66 -19.82
N PRO A 674 8.80 1.83 -20.66
CA PRO A 674 8.82 2.50 -21.96
C PRO A 674 8.46 4.00 -21.90
N ASN A 675 8.76 4.70 -22.99
CA ASN A 675 8.42 6.08 -23.30
C ASN A 675 7.44 6.20 -24.49
N THR A 676 7.03 5.09 -25.10
CA THR A 676 6.16 5.00 -26.29
C THR A 676 5.12 3.88 -26.16
N ARG A 677 4.01 3.96 -26.92
CA ARG A 677 3.00 2.89 -27.03
C ARG A 677 3.56 1.59 -27.59
N MET A 678 4.44 1.64 -28.59
CA MET A 678 5.16 0.45 -29.08
C MET A 678 6.06 -0.17 -27.99
N GLY A 679 6.66 0.66 -27.12
CA GLY A 679 7.39 0.19 -25.95
C GLY A 679 6.50 -0.49 -24.88
N VAL A 680 5.20 -0.18 -24.84
CA VAL A 680 4.22 -0.92 -24.02
C VAL A 680 4.01 -2.32 -24.58
N GLU A 681 3.82 -2.48 -25.90
CA GLU A 681 3.74 -3.79 -26.56
C GLU A 681 4.99 -4.65 -26.26
N ALA A 682 6.18 -4.11 -26.54
CA ALA A 682 7.44 -4.80 -26.27
C ALA A 682 7.61 -5.15 -24.78
N THR A 683 7.16 -4.28 -23.86
CA THR A 683 7.15 -4.58 -22.41
C THR A 683 6.28 -5.81 -22.10
N LEU A 684 5.10 -5.93 -22.71
CA LEU A 684 4.17 -7.05 -22.50
C LEU A 684 4.75 -8.35 -23.08
N ASN A 685 5.21 -8.32 -24.34
CA ASN A 685 5.75 -9.49 -25.03
C ASN A 685 7.00 -10.04 -24.31
N ARG A 686 7.97 -9.19 -23.98
CA ARG A 686 9.17 -9.56 -23.20
C ARG A 686 8.79 -10.21 -21.86
N ALA A 687 7.79 -9.67 -21.17
CA ALA A 687 7.38 -10.15 -19.85
C ALA A 687 6.70 -11.52 -19.88
N PHE A 688 5.78 -11.74 -20.82
CA PHE A 688 5.07 -13.01 -20.92
C PHE A 688 5.94 -14.13 -21.49
N LEU A 689 6.87 -13.83 -22.40
CA LEU A 689 7.86 -14.81 -22.88
C LEU A 689 8.77 -15.28 -21.73
N GLU A 690 9.30 -14.37 -20.88
CA GLU A 690 10.08 -14.78 -19.70
C GLU A 690 9.23 -15.62 -18.71
N ALA A 691 7.94 -15.32 -18.58
CA ALA A 691 7.00 -16.07 -17.75
C ALA A 691 6.67 -17.48 -18.31
N ILE A 692 6.60 -17.63 -19.63
CA ILE A 692 6.45 -18.93 -20.31
C ILE A 692 7.68 -19.80 -20.06
N ASP A 693 8.88 -19.24 -20.15
CA ASP A 693 10.13 -19.95 -19.83
C ASP A 693 10.28 -20.23 -18.33
N TYR A 694 9.78 -19.37 -17.45
CA TYR A 694 9.65 -19.66 -16.02
C TYR A 694 8.73 -20.86 -15.75
N ARG A 695 7.56 -20.90 -16.40
CA ARG A 695 6.62 -22.01 -16.35
C ARG A 695 7.26 -23.31 -16.84
N ARG A 696 7.93 -23.30 -17.99
CA ARG A 696 8.62 -24.47 -18.58
C ARG A 696 9.66 -25.05 -17.61
N ARG A 697 10.53 -24.20 -17.04
CA ARG A 697 11.54 -24.60 -16.04
C ARG A 697 10.93 -25.25 -14.79
N TRP A 698 9.80 -24.72 -14.30
CA TRP A 698 9.11 -25.30 -13.14
C TRP A 698 8.36 -26.60 -13.46
N GLN A 699 7.82 -26.77 -14.67
CA GLN A 699 7.24 -28.03 -15.13
C GLN A 699 8.32 -29.12 -15.23
N GLN A 700 9.45 -28.82 -15.88
CA GLN A 700 10.60 -29.71 -15.99
C GLN A 700 11.13 -30.15 -14.61
N TYR A 701 11.30 -29.20 -13.66
CA TYR A 701 11.71 -29.53 -12.30
C TYR A 701 10.70 -30.43 -11.56
N ARG A 702 9.39 -30.19 -11.72
CA ARG A 702 8.34 -31.00 -11.08
C ARG A 702 8.34 -32.44 -11.59
N ALA A 703 8.50 -32.64 -12.90
CA ALA A 703 8.62 -33.96 -13.51
C ALA A 703 9.92 -34.67 -13.07
N ALA A 704 11.08 -34.02 -13.18
CA ALA A 704 12.35 -34.60 -12.78
C ALA A 704 12.39 -34.98 -11.28
N ARG A 705 11.71 -34.22 -10.42
CA ARG A 705 11.57 -34.50 -8.98
C ARG A 705 10.78 -35.78 -8.66
N GLN A 706 10.01 -36.33 -9.59
CA GLN A 706 9.28 -37.60 -9.41
C GLN A 706 10.15 -38.84 -9.63
N SER A 707 11.39 -38.69 -10.13
CA SER A 707 12.37 -39.77 -10.24
C SER A 707 13.03 -40.12 -8.88
N THR A 708 13.70 -41.27 -8.81
CA THR A 708 14.38 -41.78 -7.59
C THR A 708 15.45 -40.83 -7.04
N ASP A 709 16.22 -40.14 -7.89
CA ASP A 709 17.18 -39.10 -7.46
C ASP A 709 16.54 -37.70 -7.29
N GLY A 710 15.25 -37.55 -7.57
CA GLY A 710 14.51 -36.29 -7.57
C GLY A 710 14.59 -35.49 -6.26
N GLY A 711 14.91 -36.15 -5.13
CA GLY A 711 15.17 -35.50 -3.85
C GLY A 711 16.42 -34.60 -3.82
N LYS A 712 17.44 -34.89 -4.65
CA LYS A 712 18.72 -34.16 -4.72
C LYS A 712 18.68 -32.95 -5.67
N LEU A 713 17.58 -32.74 -6.39
CA LEU A 713 17.48 -31.64 -7.36
C LEU A 713 17.31 -30.28 -6.68
N LEU A 714 18.24 -29.35 -6.96
CA LEU A 714 18.13 -27.94 -6.59
C LEU A 714 16.94 -27.29 -7.30
N PRO A 715 15.91 -26.79 -6.59
CA PRO A 715 14.78 -26.12 -7.23
C PRO A 715 15.20 -24.87 -8.04
N PRO A 716 14.48 -24.53 -9.12
CA PRO A 716 14.54 -23.21 -9.74
C PRO A 716 14.30 -22.11 -8.70
N ARG A 717 14.73 -20.88 -8.99
CA ARG A 717 14.35 -19.74 -8.15
C ARG A 717 12.84 -19.51 -8.28
N ARG A 718 12.12 -19.49 -7.17
CA ARG A 718 10.72 -19.04 -7.14
C ARG A 718 10.74 -17.52 -7.17
N ASP A 719 10.20 -16.95 -8.23
CA ASP A 719 10.15 -15.51 -8.45
C ASP A 719 8.70 -15.07 -8.47
N LEU A 720 8.29 -14.24 -7.51
CA LEU A 720 6.88 -13.86 -7.34
C LEU A 720 6.32 -13.00 -8.49
N ARG A 721 7.19 -12.39 -9.31
CA ARG A 721 6.81 -11.56 -10.45
C ARG A 721 6.53 -12.45 -11.65
N LEU A 722 7.49 -13.32 -12.01
CA LEU A 722 7.31 -14.30 -13.08
C LEU A 722 6.23 -15.34 -12.74
N GLU A 723 6.06 -15.69 -11.47
CA GLU A 723 4.93 -16.54 -11.04
C GLU A 723 3.59 -15.84 -11.22
N ALA A 724 3.46 -14.56 -10.85
CA ALA A 724 2.22 -13.82 -11.06
C ALA A 724 1.87 -13.62 -12.54
N LEU A 725 2.87 -13.51 -13.41
CA LEU A 725 2.67 -13.53 -14.87
C LEU A 725 2.32 -14.94 -15.37
N ALA A 726 3.04 -15.98 -14.96
CA ALA A 726 2.78 -17.36 -15.37
C ALA A 726 1.39 -17.86 -14.93
N ASP A 727 0.89 -17.40 -13.79
CA ASP A 727 -0.48 -17.67 -13.35
C ASP A 727 -1.54 -17.07 -14.31
N ILE A 728 -1.25 -15.96 -15.00
CA ILE A 728 -2.12 -15.42 -16.06
C ILE A 728 -2.07 -16.33 -17.30
N VAL A 729 -0.88 -16.81 -17.69
CA VAL A 729 -0.71 -17.78 -18.80
C VAL A 729 -1.30 -19.18 -18.44
N ASN A 730 -1.68 -19.40 -17.19
CA ASN A 730 -2.40 -20.59 -16.73
C ASN A 730 -3.90 -20.33 -16.50
N HIS A 731 -4.41 -19.12 -16.83
CA HIS A 731 -5.78 -18.66 -16.54
C HIS A 731 -6.18 -18.72 -15.05
N GLN A 732 -5.21 -18.62 -14.15
CA GLN A 732 -5.39 -18.60 -12.69
C GLN A 732 -5.43 -17.16 -12.13
N LYS A 733 -5.02 -16.18 -12.93
CA LYS A 733 -5.15 -14.74 -12.67
C LYS A 733 -5.61 -14.02 -13.93
N PHE A 734 -6.25 -12.87 -13.75
CA PHE A 734 -6.98 -12.18 -14.82
C PHE A 734 -6.48 -10.75 -15.05
N ILE A 735 -6.45 -10.30 -16.30
CA ILE A 735 -5.97 -8.96 -16.67
C ILE A 735 -7.12 -7.95 -16.56
N HIS A 736 -6.91 -6.91 -15.77
CA HIS A 736 -7.75 -5.71 -15.71
C HIS A 736 -6.93 -4.52 -16.18
N SER A 737 -7.11 -4.07 -17.42
CA SER A 737 -6.22 -3.05 -18.01
C SER A 737 -6.83 -1.66 -18.03
N HIS A 738 -6.10 -0.66 -17.51
CA HIS A 738 -6.39 0.75 -17.79
C HIS A 738 -6.03 1.06 -19.24
N CYS A 739 -7.00 1.55 -20.00
CA CYS A 739 -6.87 1.94 -21.39
C CYS A 739 -7.88 3.06 -21.69
N TYR A 740 -7.51 4.01 -22.54
CA TYR A 740 -8.45 5.03 -22.99
C TYR A 740 -8.73 4.95 -24.49
N ARG A 741 -7.67 4.93 -25.31
CA ARG A 741 -7.75 4.99 -26.76
C ARG A 741 -7.98 3.63 -27.43
N ALA A 742 -8.54 3.64 -28.63
CA ALA A 742 -8.87 2.44 -29.40
C ALA A 742 -7.62 1.67 -29.87
N ASP A 743 -6.58 2.38 -30.33
CA ASP A 743 -5.31 1.81 -30.80
C ASP A 743 -4.64 0.91 -29.75
N GLU A 744 -4.52 1.42 -28.52
CA GLU A 744 -3.90 0.72 -27.40
C GLU A 744 -4.77 -0.45 -26.91
N ILE A 745 -6.10 -0.36 -26.99
CA ILE A 745 -6.99 -1.48 -26.69
C ILE A 745 -6.78 -2.61 -27.71
N LEU A 746 -6.84 -2.33 -29.02
CA LEU A 746 -6.65 -3.34 -30.06
C LEU A 746 -5.27 -4.00 -29.97
N MET A 747 -4.22 -3.23 -29.70
CA MET A 747 -2.87 -3.75 -29.42
C MET A 747 -2.90 -4.76 -28.26
N LEU A 748 -3.55 -4.42 -27.14
CA LEU A 748 -3.60 -5.32 -25.99
C LEU A 748 -4.43 -6.58 -26.25
N LEU A 749 -5.55 -6.48 -26.99
CA LEU A 749 -6.35 -7.66 -27.35
C LEU A 749 -5.53 -8.61 -28.24
N ARG A 750 -4.87 -8.09 -29.28
CA ARG A 750 -4.01 -8.87 -30.18
C ARG A 750 -2.79 -9.48 -29.48
N VAL A 751 -2.14 -8.75 -28.57
CA VAL A 751 -1.08 -9.30 -27.70
C VAL A 751 -1.63 -10.43 -26.83
N ALA A 752 -2.86 -10.31 -26.34
CA ALA A 752 -3.49 -11.33 -25.52
C ALA A 752 -3.80 -12.61 -26.32
N GLU A 753 -4.39 -12.47 -27.51
CA GLU A 753 -4.66 -13.55 -28.47
C GLU A 753 -3.36 -14.29 -28.85
N ASN A 754 -2.34 -13.57 -29.32
CA ASN A 754 -1.04 -14.13 -29.74
C ASN A 754 -0.31 -14.90 -28.63
N LEU A 755 -0.51 -14.52 -27.36
CA LEU A 755 0.09 -15.19 -26.21
C LEU A 755 -0.82 -16.26 -25.56
N GLY A 756 -2.04 -16.44 -26.07
CA GLY A 756 -3.04 -17.35 -25.49
C GLY A 756 -3.49 -16.95 -24.09
N ILE A 757 -3.51 -15.65 -23.77
CA ILE A 757 -3.93 -15.10 -22.48
C ILE A 757 -5.23 -14.29 -22.62
N ARG A 758 -5.96 -14.08 -21.51
CA ARG A 758 -7.26 -13.40 -21.55
C ARG A 758 -7.26 -12.05 -20.83
N VAL A 759 -7.54 -10.98 -21.57
CA VAL A 759 -8.08 -9.74 -20.99
C VAL A 759 -9.48 -10.04 -20.46
N TRP A 760 -9.69 -9.79 -19.16
CA TRP A 760 -10.96 -10.06 -18.49
C TRP A 760 -11.84 -8.80 -18.43
N SER A 761 -11.20 -7.65 -18.23
CA SER A 761 -11.87 -6.35 -18.31
C SER A 761 -10.93 -5.27 -18.81
N LEU A 762 -11.47 -4.43 -19.69
CA LEU A 762 -10.94 -3.11 -19.98
C LEU A 762 -11.51 -2.12 -18.95
N GLN A 763 -10.70 -1.15 -18.56
CA GLN A 763 -10.99 -0.17 -17.52
C GLN A 763 -10.80 1.22 -18.12
N HIS A 764 -11.66 2.17 -17.73
CA HIS A 764 -11.82 3.51 -18.31
C HIS A 764 -12.44 3.50 -19.72
N VAL A 765 -11.80 2.85 -20.70
CA VAL A 765 -12.38 2.44 -22.01
C VAL A 765 -13.10 3.56 -22.79
N LEU A 766 -12.59 4.79 -22.74
CA LEU A 766 -13.34 5.97 -23.21
C LEU A 766 -13.58 6.01 -24.73
N GLU A 767 -12.67 5.47 -25.53
CA GLU A 767 -12.86 5.25 -26.98
C GLU A 767 -13.39 3.85 -27.33
N GLY A 768 -13.86 3.07 -26.34
CA GLY A 768 -14.35 1.70 -26.59
C GLY A 768 -15.46 1.62 -27.65
N TYR A 769 -16.22 2.70 -27.83
CA TYR A 769 -17.22 2.85 -28.87
C TYR A 769 -16.67 2.80 -30.32
N LYS A 770 -15.39 3.17 -30.55
CA LYS A 770 -14.74 3.10 -31.87
C LYS A 770 -14.48 1.65 -32.32
N ILE A 771 -14.42 0.70 -31.37
CA ILE A 771 -13.99 -0.70 -31.54
C ILE A 771 -14.86 -1.66 -30.70
N ALA A 772 -16.15 -1.34 -30.61
CA ALA A 772 -17.09 -2.06 -29.76
C ALA A 772 -17.31 -3.54 -30.17
N PRO A 773 -17.37 -3.90 -31.48
CA PRO A 773 -17.46 -5.30 -31.93
C PRO A 773 -16.29 -6.18 -31.47
N GLU A 774 -15.05 -5.69 -31.55
CA GLU A 774 -13.84 -6.44 -31.21
C GLU A 774 -13.74 -6.70 -29.70
N ILE A 775 -14.09 -5.70 -28.89
CA ILE A 775 -14.18 -5.85 -27.43
C ILE A 775 -15.27 -6.86 -27.04
N ALA A 776 -16.40 -6.86 -27.74
CA ALA A 776 -17.48 -7.82 -27.53
C ALA A 776 -17.09 -9.24 -27.97
N ALA A 777 -16.41 -9.39 -29.11
CA ALA A 777 -15.92 -10.67 -29.64
C ALA A 777 -14.88 -11.33 -28.73
N HIS A 778 -13.92 -10.55 -28.20
CA HIS A 778 -12.97 -11.02 -27.18
C HIS A 778 -13.67 -11.36 -25.84
N GLY A 779 -14.85 -10.77 -25.59
CA GLY A 779 -15.62 -11.00 -24.37
C GLY A 779 -14.96 -10.42 -23.12
N ALA A 780 -14.37 -9.22 -23.23
CA ALA A 780 -13.94 -8.43 -22.08
C ALA A 780 -15.12 -7.61 -21.51
N SER A 781 -15.12 -7.38 -20.20
CA SER A 781 -16.02 -6.38 -19.59
C SER A 781 -15.48 -4.95 -19.76
N CYS A 782 -16.37 -3.96 -19.89
CA CYS A 782 -15.99 -2.57 -20.10
C CYS A 782 -16.36 -1.72 -18.87
N SER A 783 -15.40 -1.45 -17.99
CA SER A 783 -15.64 -0.64 -16.79
C SER A 783 -15.29 0.82 -17.04
N THR A 784 -16.28 1.59 -17.51
CA THR A 784 -16.13 2.96 -18.03
C THR A 784 -16.59 4.02 -17.04
N PHE A 785 -16.24 5.28 -17.31
CA PHE A 785 -16.91 6.45 -16.73
C PHE A 785 -18.22 6.74 -17.48
N ALA A 786 -19.14 7.47 -16.83
CA ALA A 786 -20.40 7.90 -17.43
C ALA A 786 -20.26 9.24 -18.17
N ASP A 787 -19.57 10.23 -17.60
CA ASP A 787 -19.32 11.54 -18.24
C ASP A 787 -17.97 12.22 -17.88
N TRP A 788 -16.97 11.48 -17.39
CA TRP A 788 -15.69 12.05 -16.94
C TRP A 788 -14.56 11.88 -17.97
N TRP A 789 -14.18 12.99 -18.63
CA TRP A 789 -13.13 13.03 -19.67
C TRP A 789 -12.52 14.45 -19.84
N ALA A 790 -11.83 14.70 -20.97
CA ALA A 790 -11.21 15.97 -21.39
C ALA A 790 -10.08 16.53 -20.49
N TYR A 791 -9.54 15.70 -19.59
CA TYR A 791 -8.41 16.04 -18.71
C TYR A 791 -7.03 15.61 -19.26
N LYS A 792 -6.98 15.02 -20.46
CA LYS A 792 -5.81 14.49 -21.18
C LYS A 792 -6.08 14.46 -22.69
N VAL A 793 -5.06 14.24 -23.52
CA VAL A 793 -5.26 13.98 -24.96
C VAL A 793 -5.86 12.59 -25.17
N GLU A 794 -5.35 11.56 -24.49
CA GLU A 794 -5.92 10.20 -24.54
C GLU A 794 -7.37 10.12 -24.05
N ALA A 795 -7.89 11.16 -23.40
CA ALA A 795 -9.26 11.25 -22.91
C ALA A 795 -10.05 12.40 -23.57
N TYR A 796 -9.65 12.86 -24.76
CA TYR A 796 -10.31 13.99 -25.44
C TYR A 796 -11.60 13.57 -26.16
N ASP A 797 -11.50 12.56 -27.04
CA ASP A 797 -12.58 12.00 -27.90
C ASP A 797 -13.68 11.21 -27.16
N ALA A 798 -13.66 11.23 -25.83
CA ALA A 798 -14.61 10.50 -25.02
C ALA A 798 -16.05 11.05 -25.15
N THR A 799 -17.02 10.14 -25.09
CA THR A 799 -18.42 10.45 -25.39
C THR A 799 -19.39 9.82 -24.37
N PRO A 800 -20.47 10.51 -23.94
CA PRO A 800 -21.41 9.96 -22.96
C PRO A 800 -22.28 8.83 -23.54
N TYR A 801 -22.20 8.62 -24.85
CA TYR A 801 -22.84 7.51 -25.56
C TYR A 801 -22.03 6.21 -25.44
N ASN A 802 -20.76 6.25 -25.02
CA ASN A 802 -19.83 5.11 -24.99
C ASN A 802 -20.42 3.89 -24.27
N ALA A 803 -20.97 4.10 -23.07
CA ALA A 803 -21.58 3.04 -22.27
C ALA A 803 -22.85 2.43 -22.91
N ALA A 804 -23.56 3.17 -23.77
CA ALA A 804 -24.71 2.66 -24.51
C ALA A 804 -24.27 1.88 -25.76
N LEU A 805 -23.38 2.45 -26.57
CA LEU A 805 -22.84 1.82 -27.79
C LEU A 805 -22.16 0.48 -27.48
N LEU A 806 -21.33 0.41 -26.44
CA LEU A 806 -20.75 -0.84 -25.93
C LEU A 806 -21.82 -1.85 -25.46
N SER A 807 -22.95 -1.38 -24.91
CA SER A 807 -24.07 -2.22 -24.47
C SER A 807 -25.00 -2.67 -25.62
N GLU A 808 -24.96 -1.96 -26.76
CA GLU A 808 -25.65 -2.32 -27.99
C GLU A 808 -24.83 -3.33 -28.81
N ALA A 809 -23.50 -3.19 -28.86
CA ALA A 809 -22.57 -4.20 -29.37
C ALA A 809 -22.48 -5.48 -28.52
N GLY A 810 -23.12 -5.52 -27.34
CA GLY A 810 -23.23 -6.71 -26.51
C GLY A 810 -22.15 -6.91 -25.44
N ALA A 811 -21.22 -5.97 -25.26
CA ALA A 811 -20.20 -6.04 -24.22
C ALA A 811 -20.80 -5.91 -22.80
N ASN A 812 -20.15 -6.52 -21.80
CA ASN A 812 -20.56 -6.40 -20.39
C ASN A 812 -20.12 -5.04 -19.82
N VAL A 813 -20.94 -4.01 -20.04
CA VAL A 813 -20.67 -2.63 -19.60
C VAL A 813 -20.94 -2.44 -18.11
N VAL A 814 -19.99 -1.77 -17.44
CA VAL A 814 -20.00 -1.39 -16.02
C VAL A 814 -19.68 0.09 -15.90
N ILE A 815 -20.30 0.77 -14.94
CA ILE A 815 -20.00 2.16 -14.57
C ILE A 815 -19.27 2.16 -13.22
N LYS A 816 -18.03 2.67 -13.20
CA LYS A 816 -17.15 2.68 -12.02
C LYS A 816 -16.80 4.09 -11.54
N SER A 817 -16.29 4.18 -10.31
CA SER A 817 -16.04 5.49 -9.68
C SER A 817 -14.63 6.03 -9.95
N ASP A 818 -13.60 5.22 -9.73
CA ASP A 818 -12.19 5.65 -9.61
C ASP A 818 -11.90 6.77 -8.59
N ASP A 819 -12.90 7.18 -7.80
CA ASP A 819 -12.82 8.33 -6.92
C ASP A 819 -13.51 8.12 -5.56
N ARG A 820 -12.96 8.80 -4.55
CA ARG A 820 -13.30 8.72 -3.13
C ARG A 820 -14.63 9.40 -2.78
N GLU A 821 -15.17 10.22 -3.66
CA GLU A 821 -16.45 10.91 -3.54
C GLU A 821 -17.46 10.35 -4.55
N LEU A 822 -17.11 10.19 -5.83
CA LEU A 822 -18.00 9.69 -6.89
C LEU A 822 -18.56 8.30 -6.59
N ILE A 823 -17.81 7.45 -5.86
CA ILE A 823 -18.25 6.12 -5.42
C ILE A 823 -19.61 6.13 -4.72
N ARG A 824 -19.94 7.17 -3.94
CA ARG A 824 -21.23 7.26 -3.23
C ARG A 824 -22.39 7.78 -4.08
N HIS A 825 -22.14 8.11 -5.35
CA HIS A 825 -23.12 8.63 -6.30
C HIS A 825 -23.27 7.74 -7.54
N LEU A 826 -22.72 6.51 -7.55
CA LEU A 826 -22.81 5.60 -8.70
C LEU A 826 -24.24 5.32 -9.21
N TYR A 827 -25.27 5.45 -8.35
CA TYR A 827 -26.67 5.39 -8.78
C TYR A 827 -27.13 6.59 -9.64
N GLN A 828 -26.45 7.73 -9.53
CA GLN A 828 -26.63 8.90 -10.38
C GLN A 828 -25.82 8.76 -11.67
N GLU A 829 -24.62 8.19 -11.60
CA GLU A 829 -23.80 7.86 -12.78
C GLU A 829 -24.52 6.88 -13.70
N ALA A 830 -25.15 5.85 -13.13
CA ALA A 830 -26.02 4.92 -13.84
C ALA A 830 -27.20 5.60 -14.56
N ALA A 831 -27.67 6.77 -14.11
CA ALA A 831 -28.76 7.47 -14.77
C ALA A 831 -28.31 8.22 -16.04
N LYS A 832 -27.02 8.49 -16.22
CA LYS A 832 -26.49 9.26 -17.36
C LYS A 832 -26.60 8.50 -18.70
N PRO A 833 -26.28 7.19 -18.81
CA PRO A 833 -26.57 6.40 -20.02
C PRO A 833 -28.06 6.40 -20.44
N VAL A 834 -29.01 6.56 -19.50
CA VAL A 834 -30.44 6.73 -19.82
C VAL A 834 -30.69 8.09 -20.49
N ARG A 835 -30.03 9.16 -20.00
CA ARG A 835 -30.18 10.52 -20.53
C ARG A 835 -29.50 10.73 -21.88
N TYR A 836 -28.32 10.16 -22.09
CA TYR A 836 -27.53 10.37 -23.32
C TYR A 836 -27.83 9.28 -24.35
N GLY A 837 -27.42 8.03 -24.06
CA GLY A 837 -27.59 6.89 -24.97
C GLY A 837 -28.94 6.18 -24.90
N ASN A 838 -29.98 6.78 -24.29
CA ASN A 838 -31.33 6.21 -24.22
C ASN A 838 -31.42 4.78 -23.63
N MET A 839 -30.44 4.40 -22.80
CA MET A 839 -30.34 3.06 -22.21
C MET A 839 -31.55 2.73 -21.32
N HIS A 840 -32.04 1.49 -21.35
CA HIS A 840 -33.15 1.08 -20.48
C HIS A 840 -32.79 1.21 -18.99
N PRO A 841 -33.67 1.73 -18.11
CA PRO A 841 -33.42 1.87 -16.68
C PRO A 841 -32.89 0.59 -16.00
N ASP A 842 -33.38 -0.58 -16.38
CA ASP A 842 -32.89 -1.86 -15.83
C ASP A 842 -31.47 -2.21 -16.28
N ARG A 843 -31.11 -1.94 -17.55
CA ARG A 843 -29.73 -2.09 -18.03
C ARG A 843 -28.81 -1.10 -17.31
N ALA A 844 -29.26 0.14 -17.13
CA ALA A 844 -28.56 1.18 -16.39
C ALA A 844 -28.32 0.79 -14.92
N LEU A 845 -29.32 0.24 -14.22
CA LEU A 845 -29.13 -0.32 -12.87
C LEU A 845 -28.17 -1.52 -12.88
N ALA A 846 -28.21 -2.36 -13.92
CA ALA A 846 -27.31 -3.49 -14.08
C ALA A 846 -25.83 -3.07 -14.23
N THR A 847 -25.52 -1.92 -14.86
CA THR A 847 -24.14 -1.42 -14.99
C THR A 847 -23.46 -1.09 -13.66
N VAL A 848 -24.22 -1.01 -12.55
CA VAL A 848 -23.68 -0.79 -11.19
C VAL A 848 -24.03 -1.92 -10.21
N THR A 849 -24.65 -3.01 -10.70
CA THR A 849 -25.05 -4.18 -9.89
C THR A 849 -24.72 -5.51 -10.60
N LEU A 850 -25.57 -6.01 -11.50
CA LEU A 850 -25.42 -7.34 -12.10
C LEU A 850 -24.21 -7.45 -13.04
N ASN A 851 -23.97 -6.45 -13.89
CA ASN A 851 -22.81 -6.44 -14.80
C ASN A 851 -21.51 -6.27 -14.01
N SER A 852 -21.54 -5.46 -12.94
CA SER A 852 -20.43 -5.34 -12.00
C SER A 852 -20.13 -6.69 -11.33
N ALA A 853 -21.15 -7.42 -10.89
CA ALA A 853 -20.98 -8.75 -10.31
C ALA A 853 -20.42 -9.76 -11.33
N ARG A 854 -20.80 -9.68 -12.61
CA ARG A 854 -20.20 -10.46 -13.71
C ARG A 854 -18.73 -10.13 -13.90
N GLU A 855 -18.36 -8.84 -13.91
CA GLU A 855 -16.96 -8.42 -13.99
C GLU A 855 -16.14 -8.85 -12.76
N LEU A 856 -16.76 -8.96 -11.58
CA LEU A 856 -16.14 -9.57 -10.40
C LEU A 856 -16.08 -11.10 -10.43
N GLY A 857 -16.79 -11.77 -11.35
CA GLY A 857 -16.97 -13.23 -11.34
C GLY A 857 -17.81 -13.75 -10.15
N LEU A 858 -18.69 -12.89 -9.61
CA LEU A 858 -19.50 -13.13 -8.41
C LEU A 858 -21.03 -12.98 -8.66
N ASP A 859 -21.47 -12.97 -9.92
CA ASP A 859 -22.89 -12.85 -10.32
C ASP A 859 -23.79 -13.96 -9.76
N LYS A 860 -23.24 -15.16 -9.55
CA LYS A 860 -23.90 -16.27 -8.84
C LYS A 860 -24.12 -16.00 -7.34
N ARG A 861 -23.48 -14.98 -6.77
CA ARG A 861 -23.54 -14.62 -5.33
C ARG A 861 -24.15 -13.25 -5.05
N MET A 862 -24.06 -12.27 -5.96
CA MET A 862 -24.43 -10.87 -5.72
C MET A 862 -24.86 -10.14 -7.00
N GLY A 863 -25.14 -8.83 -6.89
CA GLY A 863 -25.58 -7.98 -8.02
C GLY A 863 -27.05 -8.14 -8.42
N SER A 864 -27.82 -8.97 -7.71
CA SER A 864 -29.23 -9.27 -7.97
C SER A 864 -29.93 -9.75 -6.70
N ILE A 865 -31.23 -9.47 -6.57
CA ILE A 865 -32.07 -9.92 -5.44
C ILE A 865 -32.74 -11.24 -5.84
N GLU A 866 -32.07 -12.36 -5.57
CA GLU A 866 -32.52 -13.72 -5.86
C GLU A 866 -32.27 -14.64 -4.66
N VAL A 867 -33.09 -15.68 -4.50
CA VAL A 867 -32.97 -16.62 -3.37
C VAL A 867 -31.62 -17.35 -3.41
N GLY A 868 -30.97 -17.49 -2.26
CA GLY A 868 -29.65 -18.10 -2.08
C GLY A 868 -28.47 -17.13 -2.28
N LYS A 869 -28.67 -15.98 -2.92
CA LYS A 869 -27.63 -14.94 -3.05
C LYS A 869 -27.38 -14.23 -1.72
N ASP A 870 -26.20 -13.62 -1.61
CA ASP A 870 -25.78 -12.86 -0.43
C ASP A 870 -26.68 -11.62 -0.28
N ALA A 871 -27.12 -11.31 0.93
CA ALA A 871 -28.06 -10.22 1.21
C ALA A 871 -27.34 -8.86 1.29
N ASP A 872 -26.65 -8.50 0.22
CA ASP A 872 -26.06 -7.19 -0.01
C ASP A 872 -27.13 -6.29 -0.68
N LEU A 873 -27.72 -5.37 0.08
CA LEU A 873 -28.94 -4.64 -0.32
C LEU A 873 -28.83 -3.15 0.00
N ALA A 874 -29.42 -2.30 -0.85
CA ALA A 874 -29.54 -0.87 -0.63
C ALA A 874 -31.00 -0.42 -0.73
N ILE A 875 -31.45 0.40 0.23
CA ILE A 875 -32.84 0.86 0.33
C ILE A 875 -32.88 2.37 0.11
N PHE A 876 -33.69 2.86 -0.82
CA PHE A 876 -33.81 4.27 -1.21
C PHE A 876 -35.22 4.82 -0.97
N ASN A 877 -35.35 6.10 -0.63
CA ASN A 877 -36.65 6.78 -0.45
C ASN A 877 -37.39 7.10 -1.76
N ALA A 878 -36.81 6.78 -2.91
CA ALA A 878 -37.37 6.96 -4.25
C ALA A 878 -36.58 6.06 -5.23
N HIS A 879 -37.05 5.95 -6.49
CA HIS A 879 -36.35 5.13 -7.50
C HIS A 879 -34.89 5.58 -7.66
N PRO A 880 -33.89 4.68 -7.57
CA PRO A 880 -32.47 5.08 -7.44
C PRO A 880 -31.96 6.00 -8.55
N LEU A 881 -32.35 5.79 -9.81
CA LEU A 881 -31.93 6.64 -10.95
C LEU A 881 -32.50 8.09 -10.93
N ASN A 882 -33.23 8.49 -9.89
CA ASN A 882 -33.68 9.87 -9.70
C ASN A 882 -32.63 10.67 -8.92
N SER A 883 -32.19 11.83 -9.43
CA SER A 883 -31.16 12.68 -8.80
C SER A 883 -31.52 13.18 -7.39
N PHE A 884 -32.79 13.11 -7.00
CA PHE A 884 -33.27 13.41 -5.65
C PHE A 884 -33.35 12.18 -4.73
N ALA A 885 -33.26 10.95 -5.24
CA ALA A 885 -33.26 9.73 -4.43
C ALA A 885 -32.04 9.67 -3.51
N ARG A 886 -32.20 9.17 -2.29
CA ARG A 886 -31.14 9.00 -1.30
C ARG A 886 -31.25 7.62 -0.66
N CYS A 887 -30.15 6.88 -0.66
CA CYS A 887 -30.05 5.63 0.10
C CYS A 887 -30.31 5.91 1.58
N GLN A 888 -31.27 5.24 2.20
CA GLN A 888 -31.61 5.33 3.62
C GLN A 888 -30.86 4.29 4.44
N LEU A 889 -30.73 3.07 3.92
CA LEU A 889 -30.12 1.91 4.59
C LEU A 889 -29.26 1.12 3.61
N THR A 890 -28.07 0.71 4.06
CA THR A 890 -27.18 -0.18 3.29
C THR A 890 -26.83 -1.40 4.14
N LEU A 891 -27.12 -2.58 3.60
CA LEU A 891 -26.97 -3.88 4.24
C LEU A 891 -25.90 -4.69 3.50
N VAL A 892 -25.05 -5.39 4.26
CA VAL A 892 -23.98 -6.24 3.73
C VAL A 892 -23.99 -7.56 4.51
N ASP A 893 -24.10 -8.68 3.81
CA ASP A 893 -24.46 -9.99 4.40
C ASP A 893 -25.67 -9.86 5.37
N GLY A 894 -26.70 -9.10 4.97
CA GLY A 894 -27.92 -8.87 5.76
C GLY A 894 -27.80 -7.96 6.98
N GLU A 895 -26.60 -7.50 7.33
CA GLU A 895 -26.34 -6.63 8.49
C GLU A 895 -26.29 -5.16 8.07
N VAL A 896 -26.93 -4.27 8.83
CA VAL A 896 -26.96 -2.82 8.55
C VAL A 896 -25.59 -2.20 8.85
N PHE A 897 -24.91 -1.71 7.82
CA PHE A 897 -23.64 -0.99 7.93
C PHE A 897 -23.77 0.54 7.77
N PHE A 898 -24.89 1.02 7.25
CA PHE A 898 -25.23 2.45 7.21
C PHE A 898 -26.72 2.69 7.43
N SER A 899 -27.07 3.71 8.21
CA SER A 899 -28.44 4.22 8.36
C SER A 899 -28.46 5.75 8.36
N ARG A 900 -29.16 6.36 7.40
CA ARG A 900 -29.26 7.81 7.27
C ARG A 900 -29.99 8.46 8.44
N GLN A 901 -30.93 7.75 9.07
CA GLN A 901 -31.68 8.25 10.22
C GLN A 901 -30.77 8.58 11.41
N THR A 902 -29.68 7.81 11.60
CA THR A 902 -28.75 7.97 12.73
C THR A 902 -27.45 8.69 12.38
N HIS A 903 -27.31 9.17 11.13
CA HIS A 903 -26.22 10.03 10.70
C HIS A 903 -26.73 11.33 10.04
N PRO A 904 -27.47 12.18 10.78
CA PRO A 904 -27.91 13.48 10.27
C PRO A 904 -26.72 14.42 10.04
N THR A 905 -26.68 15.00 8.84
CA THR A 905 -25.76 16.07 8.43
C THR A 905 -26.44 17.43 8.48
N VAL A 906 -25.68 18.53 8.39
CA VAL A 906 -26.22 19.90 8.23
C VAL A 906 -27.26 19.99 7.11
N MET A 907 -27.00 19.28 6.00
CA MET A 907 -27.86 19.26 4.82
C MET A 907 -29.03 18.27 4.93
N SER A 908 -29.18 17.51 6.02
CA SER A 908 -30.21 16.46 6.10
C SER A 908 -31.63 17.01 6.19
N GLU A 909 -31.84 18.19 6.78
CA GLU A 909 -33.16 18.83 6.76
C GLU A 909 -33.47 19.42 5.38
N THR A 910 -32.54 20.18 4.79
CA THR A 910 -32.66 20.71 3.41
C THR A 910 -32.86 19.59 2.40
N ALA A 911 -32.18 18.45 2.58
CA ALA A 911 -32.37 17.25 1.76
C ALA A 911 -33.75 16.65 1.99
N ARG A 912 -34.22 16.46 3.23
CA ARG A 912 -35.60 16.02 3.51
C ARG A 912 -36.62 16.91 2.80
N ARG A 913 -36.56 18.23 2.99
CA ARG A 913 -37.44 19.21 2.33
C ARG A 913 -37.41 19.10 0.79
N ARG A 914 -36.24 18.85 0.18
CA ARG A 914 -36.08 18.63 -1.27
C ARG A 914 -36.38 17.20 -1.76
N THR A 915 -36.79 16.27 -0.89
CA THR A 915 -37.00 14.84 -1.21
C THR A 915 -38.29 14.24 -0.65
N VAL A 916 -39.24 15.07 -0.18
CA VAL A 916 -40.54 14.60 0.35
C VAL A 916 -41.38 13.94 -0.74
N SER A 917 -41.34 14.45 -1.97
CA SER A 917 -42.04 13.89 -3.13
C SER A 917 -41.26 14.20 -4.41
N PRO A 918 -40.19 13.45 -4.73
CA PRO A 918 -39.47 13.64 -5.98
C PRO A 918 -40.35 13.20 -7.15
N ALA A 919 -40.36 13.98 -8.24
CA ALA A 919 -41.20 13.70 -9.39
C ALA A 919 -40.91 12.31 -10.00
N PRO A 920 -41.92 11.59 -10.53
CA PRO A 920 -41.71 10.32 -11.22
C PRO A 920 -40.70 10.46 -12.36
N ILE A 921 -39.89 9.42 -12.59
CA ILE A 921 -38.98 9.41 -13.74
C ILE A 921 -39.83 9.31 -15.00
N ARG A 922 -39.84 10.38 -15.81
CA ARG A 922 -40.36 10.31 -17.19
C ARG A 922 -39.43 9.45 -18.02
N LEU A 923 -39.84 8.21 -18.25
CA LEU A 923 -39.18 7.30 -19.17
C LEU A 923 -39.33 7.83 -20.62
N PRO A 924 -38.32 7.69 -21.47
CA PRO A 924 -38.46 7.97 -22.89
C PRO A 924 -39.43 6.96 -23.53
N GLU A 925 -40.34 7.46 -24.36
CA GLU A 925 -41.31 6.69 -25.15
C GLU A 925 -40.65 5.50 -25.87
N PRO A 926 -41.24 4.28 -25.85
CA PRO A 926 -40.72 3.14 -26.60
C PRO A 926 -40.56 3.42 -28.10
N SER A 927 -41.46 4.24 -28.67
CA SER A 927 -41.43 4.70 -30.06
C SER A 927 -40.30 5.69 -30.39
N LYS A 928 -39.63 6.25 -29.38
CA LYS A 928 -38.44 7.12 -29.54
C LYS A 928 -37.12 6.39 -29.28
N ARG A 929 -37.17 5.07 -29.07
CA ARG A 929 -35.97 4.23 -29.11
C ARG A 929 -35.50 4.18 -30.56
N ARG A 930 -34.33 4.75 -30.85
CA ARG A 930 -33.62 4.46 -32.10
C ARG A 930 -33.50 2.94 -32.20
N SER A 931 -33.87 2.38 -33.35
CA SER A 931 -33.31 1.10 -33.79
C SER A 931 -31.79 1.20 -33.70
N ALA A 932 -31.12 0.15 -33.22
CA ALA A 932 -29.67 0.16 -33.02
C ALA A 932 -28.99 0.73 -34.27
N THR A 933 -28.21 1.79 -34.10
CA THR A 933 -27.46 2.36 -35.21
C THR A 933 -26.38 1.35 -35.54
N ILE A 934 -26.65 0.49 -36.52
CA ILE A 934 -25.62 -0.12 -37.33
C ILE A 934 -24.76 1.06 -37.80
N LEU A 935 -23.54 1.17 -37.27
CA LEU A 935 -22.52 2.02 -37.89
C LEU A 935 -22.51 1.62 -39.37
N PRO A 936 -22.57 2.57 -40.32
CA PRO A 936 -22.51 2.19 -41.72
C PRO A 936 -21.29 1.28 -41.87
N ALA A 937 -21.51 0.07 -42.37
CA ALA A 937 -20.39 -0.72 -42.85
C ALA A 937 -19.71 0.15 -43.91
N ASP A 938 -18.38 0.25 -43.87
CA ASP A 938 -17.65 0.86 -44.97
C ASP A 938 -18.15 0.25 -46.28
N ASP A 939 -18.33 1.07 -47.31
CA ASP A 939 -18.95 0.74 -48.59
C ASP A 939 -18.06 -0.16 -49.49
N GLY A 940 -17.48 -1.20 -48.88
CA GLY A 940 -16.79 -2.34 -49.49
C GLY A 940 -17.73 -3.36 -50.16
N GLU A 941 -18.84 -2.90 -50.74
CA GLU A 941 -19.51 -3.62 -51.83
C GLU A 941 -18.74 -3.32 -53.13
N GLU A 942 -17.96 -4.29 -53.63
CA GLU A 942 -17.30 -4.35 -54.97
C GLU A 942 -17.00 -2.99 -55.66
N ALA A 943 -16.34 -2.09 -54.92
CA ALA A 943 -16.35 -0.66 -55.20
C ALA A 943 -15.51 -0.31 -56.45
N THR A 944 -16.21 -0.21 -57.58
CA THR A 944 -15.61 0.05 -58.89
C THR A 944 -15.67 1.55 -59.21
N TYR A 945 -14.54 2.14 -59.59
CA TYR A 945 -14.40 3.56 -59.96
C TYR A 945 -13.78 3.70 -61.35
N ALA A 946 -14.14 4.75 -62.08
CA ALA A 946 -13.53 5.07 -63.36
C ALA A 946 -13.17 6.55 -63.44
N LEU A 947 -11.87 6.86 -63.43
CA LEU A 947 -11.38 8.23 -63.67
C LEU A 947 -11.28 8.46 -65.18
N VAL A 948 -12.05 9.38 -65.75
CA VAL A 948 -12.18 9.57 -67.21
C VAL A 948 -11.57 10.90 -67.66
N GLY A 949 -10.89 10.90 -68.81
CA GLY A 949 -10.47 12.12 -69.52
C GLY A 949 -9.15 12.75 -69.06
N GLY A 950 -8.52 12.20 -68.02
CA GLY A 950 -7.27 12.72 -67.45
C GLY A 950 -6.02 12.32 -68.23
N MET A 951 -4.94 13.08 -68.02
CA MET A 951 -3.60 12.66 -68.42
C MET A 951 -3.07 11.65 -67.40
N LEU A 952 -2.97 10.38 -67.76
CA LEU A 952 -2.48 9.31 -66.89
C LEU A 952 -0.95 9.22 -67.02
N HIS A 953 -0.26 9.07 -65.89
CA HIS A 953 1.20 8.94 -65.81
C HIS A 953 1.59 7.56 -65.25
N PRO A 954 1.72 6.48 -66.07
CA PRO A 954 1.92 5.13 -65.55
C PRO A 954 3.26 4.89 -64.85
N VAL A 955 4.24 5.80 -65.02
CA VAL A 955 5.65 5.76 -64.55
C VAL A 955 6.49 4.60 -65.12
N SER A 956 5.88 3.43 -65.31
CA SER A 956 6.41 2.24 -65.99
C SER A 956 6.33 2.32 -67.52
N GLY A 957 5.71 3.36 -68.06
CA GLY A 957 5.49 3.59 -69.49
C GLY A 957 5.20 5.06 -69.78
N PRO A 958 4.99 5.44 -71.05
CA PRO A 958 4.75 6.83 -71.45
C PRO A 958 3.41 7.35 -70.93
N ASP A 959 3.33 8.68 -70.78
CA ASP A 959 2.11 9.41 -70.46
C ASP A 959 1.03 9.21 -71.53
N LEU A 960 -0.23 9.10 -71.11
CA LEU A 960 -1.35 8.86 -72.01
C LEU A 960 -2.66 9.47 -71.49
N ALA A 961 -3.41 10.15 -72.36
CA ALA A 961 -4.78 10.56 -72.05
C ALA A 961 -5.72 9.35 -72.12
N GLY A 962 -6.65 9.22 -71.17
CA GLY A 962 -7.61 8.11 -71.21
C GLY A 962 -8.43 7.92 -69.93
N THR A 963 -8.90 6.68 -69.75
CA THR A 963 -9.63 6.23 -68.56
C THR A 963 -8.74 5.35 -67.69
N LEU A 964 -8.83 5.50 -66.37
CA LEU A 964 -8.30 4.58 -65.36
C LEU A 964 -9.46 3.92 -64.63
N VAL A 965 -9.57 2.58 -64.72
CA VAL A 965 -10.58 1.79 -63.99
C VAL A 965 -9.94 1.13 -62.78
N ILE A 966 -10.53 1.35 -61.61
CA ILE A 966 -10.17 0.74 -60.33
C ILE A 966 -11.32 -0.17 -59.91
N HIS A 967 -11.02 -1.40 -59.50
CA HIS A 967 -11.97 -2.39 -59.00
C HIS A 967 -11.33 -3.09 -57.78
N ASP A 968 -12.07 -3.20 -56.68
CA ASP A 968 -11.58 -3.74 -55.40
C ASP A 968 -10.22 -3.17 -54.95
N GLY A 969 -10.08 -1.84 -55.06
CA GLY A 969 -8.85 -1.10 -54.72
C GLY A 969 -7.66 -1.32 -55.66
N LYS A 970 -7.82 -2.10 -56.74
CA LYS A 970 -6.76 -2.43 -57.71
C LYS A 970 -7.03 -1.77 -59.05
N ILE A 971 -5.97 -1.36 -59.74
CA ILE A 971 -6.08 -0.91 -61.14
C ILE A 971 -6.43 -2.12 -62.01
N ALA A 972 -7.61 -2.10 -62.63
CA ALA A 972 -8.11 -3.17 -63.48
C ALA A 972 -7.81 -2.94 -64.97
N ALA A 973 -7.88 -1.69 -65.41
CA ALA A 973 -7.55 -1.28 -66.79
C ALA A 973 -7.13 0.19 -66.83
N LEU A 974 -6.26 0.57 -67.77
CA LEU A 974 -5.95 1.96 -68.09
C LEU A 974 -5.66 2.14 -69.59
N GLY A 975 -6.13 3.23 -70.20
CA GLY A 975 -5.86 3.51 -71.61
C GLY A 975 -6.84 4.46 -72.30
N PRO A 976 -6.51 4.94 -73.52
CA PRO A 976 -7.38 5.83 -74.30
C PRO A 976 -8.65 5.13 -74.82
N GLY A 977 -8.61 3.81 -74.98
CA GLY A 977 -9.74 2.98 -75.42
C GLY A 977 -10.48 2.26 -74.28
N VAL A 978 -10.20 2.59 -73.02
CA VAL A 978 -10.86 1.94 -71.87
C VAL A 978 -12.20 2.64 -71.58
N THR A 979 -13.30 1.92 -71.77
CA THR A 979 -14.63 2.36 -71.37
C THR A 979 -14.86 2.07 -69.87
N PRO A 980 -15.48 3.00 -69.11
CA PRO A 980 -15.99 2.69 -67.78
C PRO A 980 -16.95 1.50 -67.81
N PRO A 981 -16.85 0.53 -66.86
CA PRO A 981 -17.90 -0.46 -66.63
C PRO A 981 -19.22 0.20 -66.19
N ASP A 982 -20.36 -0.40 -66.54
CA ASP A 982 -21.69 0.16 -66.20
C ASP A 982 -21.94 0.31 -64.69
N ALA A 983 -21.30 -0.53 -63.87
CA ALA A 983 -21.35 -0.47 -62.41
C ALA A 983 -20.32 0.49 -61.79
N ALA A 984 -19.46 1.14 -62.59
CA ALA A 984 -18.39 1.98 -62.08
C ALA A 984 -18.88 3.38 -61.70
N ARG A 985 -18.46 3.86 -60.53
CA ARG A 985 -18.58 5.26 -60.15
C ARG A 985 -17.63 6.11 -60.99
N VAL A 986 -18.15 6.67 -62.07
CA VAL A 986 -17.42 7.57 -62.97
C VAL A 986 -17.07 8.88 -62.26
N ILE A 987 -15.82 9.33 -62.42
CA ILE A 987 -15.30 10.61 -61.96
C ILE A 987 -14.62 11.26 -63.17
N ASP A 988 -15.14 12.40 -63.61
CA ASP A 988 -14.49 13.20 -64.65
C ASP A 988 -13.24 13.87 -64.07
N VAL A 989 -12.09 13.64 -64.71
CA VAL A 989 -10.79 14.22 -64.38
C VAL A 989 -10.18 14.91 -65.61
N SER A 990 -11.02 15.33 -66.57
CA SER A 990 -10.62 16.05 -67.77
C SER A 990 -9.81 17.32 -67.43
N GLY A 991 -8.65 17.44 -68.07
CA GLY A 991 -7.70 18.54 -67.81
C GLY A 991 -6.87 18.39 -66.52
N LEU A 992 -7.02 17.28 -65.78
CA LEU A 992 -6.18 16.94 -64.62
C LEU A 992 -5.13 15.89 -65.00
N HIS A 993 -4.10 15.79 -64.16
CA HIS A 993 -3.02 14.80 -64.26
C HIS A 993 -3.18 13.75 -63.16
N VAL A 994 -3.17 12.47 -63.53
CA VAL A 994 -3.35 11.32 -62.63
C VAL A 994 -2.02 10.60 -62.48
N TYR A 995 -1.41 10.73 -61.31
CA TYR A 995 -0.18 10.04 -60.92
C TYR A 995 -0.49 8.86 -59.98
N PRO A 996 0.37 7.83 -59.91
CA PRO A 996 0.40 6.90 -58.80
C PRO A 996 0.56 7.66 -57.49
N GLY A 997 -0.15 7.22 -56.45
CA GLY A 997 -0.11 7.87 -55.14
C GLY A 997 1.30 7.91 -54.57
N LEU A 998 1.71 9.06 -54.05
CA LEU A 998 3.07 9.25 -53.54
C LEU A 998 3.29 8.43 -52.25
N ILE A 999 4.55 8.02 -52.04
CA ILE A 999 4.98 7.27 -50.86
C ILE A 999 6.01 8.10 -50.10
N ASP A 1000 5.72 8.42 -48.83
CA ASP A 1000 6.71 9.01 -47.93
C ASP A 1000 7.70 7.91 -47.48
N ALA A 1001 8.96 8.01 -47.92
CA ALA A 1001 9.97 6.98 -47.70
C ALA A 1001 10.62 7.00 -46.29
N GLY A 1002 10.21 7.89 -45.37
CA GLY A 1002 10.73 7.86 -44.01
C GLY A 1002 10.21 8.96 -43.09
N THR A 1003 9.20 8.63 -42.28
CA THR A 1003 8.46 9.63 -41.50
C THR A 1003 8.06 9.17 -40.10
N THR A 1004 7.42 10.07 -39.35
CA THR A 1004 6.82 9.83 -38.02
C THR A 1004 5.32 10.14 -38.01
N LEU A 1005 4.70 10.19 -39.19
CA LEU A 1005 3.27 10.34 -39.41
C LEU A 1005 2.46 9.31 -38.60
N GLY A 1006 1.37 9.72 -37.96
CA GLY A 1006 0.60 8.87 -37.03
C GLY A 1006 1.27 8.58 -35.67
N LEU A 1007 2.59 8.81 -35.50
CA LEU A 1007 3.32 8.68 -34.24
C LEU A 1007 3.60 10.02 -33.52
N ALA A 1008 3.23 11.14 -34.13
CA ALA A 1008 3.48 12.47 -33.59
C ALA A 1008 2.41 13.47 -34.05
N GLU A 1009 1.50 13.87 -33.16
CA GLU A 1009 0.48 14.88 -33.47
C GLU A 1009 1.03 16.31 -33.28
N ILE A 1010 1.30 16.71 -32.02
CA ILE A 1010 1.72 18.07 -31.66
C ILE A 1010 3.14 18.04 -31.10
N LYS A 1011 4.12 18.45 -31.90
CA LYS A 1011 5.58 18.33 -31.61
C LYS A 1011 6.07 18.94 -30.28
N LYS A 1012 5.25 19.73 -29.56
CA LYS A 1012 5.55 20.28 -28.22
C LYS A 1012 4.73 19.66 -27.07
N VAL A 1013 3.78 18.79 -27.35
CA VAL A 1013 2.97 18.07 -26.35
C VAL A 1013 3.46 16.63 -26.32
N ARG A 1014 4.23 16.27 -25.28
CA ARG A 1014 4.94 14.98 -25.23
C ARG A 1014 3.99 13.78 -25.24
N GLU A 1015 2.80 13.97 -24.71
CA GLU A 1015 1.72 13.00 -24.62
C GLU A 1015 1.31 12.47 -26.02
N THR A 1016 1.43 13.31 -27.06
CA THR A 1016 1.12 12.97 -28.46
C THR A 1016 2.31 12.40 -29.24
N LEU A 1017 3.45 12.12 -28.59
CA LEU A 1017 4.66 11.60 -29.25
C LEU A 1017 4.87 10.13 -28.85
N ASP A 1018 4.92 9.25 -29.84
CA ASP A 1018 5.09 7.80 -29.68
C ASP A 1018 6.22 7.21 -30.56
N PHE A 1019 7.03 8.03 -31.23
CA PHE A 1019 8.12 7.62 -32.12
C PHE A 1019 9.52 7.52 -31.46
N GLY A 1020 9.70 8.00 -30.22
CA GLY A 1020 11.01 8.16 -29.57
C GLY A 1020 11.16 7.36 -28.28
N GLU A 1021 11.93 6.27 -28.31
CA GLU A 1021 12.08 5.34 -27.18
C GLU A 1021 13.50 5.34 -26.57
N GLY A 1022 13.60 4.97 -25.29
CA GLY A 1022 14.86 4.90 -24.54
C GLY A 1022 15.57 3.55 -24.69
N GLY A 1023 16.90 3.55 -24.52
CA GLY A 1023 17.75 2.38 -24.67
C GLY A 1023 18.45 2.28 -26.02
N ASP A 1024 19.52 1.47 -26.07
CA ASP A 1024 20.45 1.47 -27.21
C ASP A 1024 20.09 0.42 -28.28
N LEU A 1025 19.38 -0.65 -27.90
CA LEU A 1025 19.02 -1.77 -28.77
C LEU A 1025 17.57 -2.17 -28.51
N GLN A 1026 16.67 -1.86 -29.45
CA GLN A 1026 15.23 -2.16 -29.34
C GLN A 1026 14.66 -2.74 -30.68
N PRO A 1027 15.24 -3.82 -31.24
CA PRO A 1027 14.88 -4.34 -32.58
C PRO A 1027 13.44 -4.90 -32.70
N ASP A 1028 12.77 -5.09 -31.57
CA ASP A 1028 11.42 -5.63 -31.39
C ASP A 1028 10.34 -4.54 -31.16
N LEU A 1029 10.70 -3.25 -31.21
CA LEU A 1029 9.71 -2.18 -31.34
C LEU A 1029 9.19 -2.11 -32.77
N ARG A 1030 7.90 -1.82 -32.96
CA ARG A 1030 7.23 -1.82 -34.27
C ARG A 1030 6.40 -0.55 -34.41
N ALA A 1031 6.71 0.29 -35.40
CA ALA A 1031 6.06 1.59 -35.57
C ALA A 1031 4.53 1.48 -35.73
N GLY A 1032 4.05 0.57 -36.58
CA GLY A 1032 2.64 0.38 -36.91
C GLY A 1032 1.73 0.02 -35.72
N VAL A 1033 2.31 -0.42 -34.60
CA VAL A 1033 1.57 -0.75 -33.36
C VAL A 1033 1.18 0.51 -32.57
N ALA A 1034 1.84 1.63 -32.81
CA ALA A 1034 1.68 2.88 -32.06
C ALA A 1034 1.04 4.03 -32.87
N ILE A 1035 0.57 3.75 -34.08
CA ILE A 1035 -0.06 4.73 -34.96
C ILE A 1035 -1.44 5.11 -34.44
N ASN A 1036 -1.70 6.42 -34.35
CA ASN A 1036 -3.02 7.00 -34.17
C ASN A 1036 -3.75 7.08 -35.52
N PRO A 1037 -4.84 6.31 -35.78
CA PRO A 1037 -5.61 6.44 -37.01
C PRO A 1037 -6.29 7.81 -37.13
N ASP A 1038 -6.75 8.35 -35.99
CA ASP A 1038 -7.37 9.69 -35.87
C ASP A 1038 -6.31 10.82 -35.89
N SER A 1039 -5.26 10.71 -36.71
CA SER A 1039 -4.24 11.76 -36.85
C SER A 1039 -4.68 12.75 -37.93
N GLU A 1040 -4.82 14.03 -37.56
CA GLU A 1040 -5.18 15.13 -38.48
C GLU A 1040 -4.10 15.34 -39.56
N LEU A 1041 -2.90 14.81 -39.34
CA LEU A 1041 -1.82 14.81 -40.32
C LEU A 1041 -2.08 13.85 -41.49
N PHE A 1042 -2.90 12.80 -41.34
CA PHE A 1042 -3.22 11.89 -42.46
C PHE A 1042 -4.06 12.57 -43.56
N PRO A 1043 -5.18 13.27 -43.27
CA PRO A 1043 -5.86 14.11 -44.26
C PRO A 1043 -4.94 15.11 -44.97
N VAL A 1044 -4.04 15.76 -44.23
CA VAL A 1044 -3.08 16.74 -44.79
C VAL A 1044 -2.08 16.08 -45.73
N ALA A 1045 -1.55 14.90 -45.39
CA ALA A 1045 -0.67 14.13 -46.26
C ALA A 1045 -1.39 13.65 -47.53
N ARG A 1046 -2.64 13.16 -47.41
CA ARG A 1046 -3.49 12.78 -48.56
C ARG A 1046 -3.78 13.97 -49.49
N ALA A 1047 -4.02 15.16 -48.95
CA ALA A 1047 -4.19 16.38 -49.73
C ALA A 1047 -2.91 16.79 -50.51
N GLY A 1048 -1.73 16.36 -50.06
CA GLY A 1048 -0.46 16.46 -50.79
C GLY A 1048 -0.19 15.32 -51.78
N GLY A 1049 -1.16 14.43 -52.03
CA GLY A 1049 -1.01 13.27 -52.93
C GLY A 1049 -0.28 12.07 -52.31
N ILE A 1050 0.06 12.11 -51.02
CA ILE A 1050 0.68 10.97 -50.33
C ILE A 1050 -0.40 9.96 -49.94
N THR A 1051 -0.22 8.71 -50.36
CA THR A 1051 -1.20 7.62 -50.14
C THR A 1051 -0.66 6.51 -49.25
N SER A 1052 0.67 6.41 -49.10
CA SER A 1052 1.33 5.50 -48.18
C SER A 1052 2.58 6.15 -47.56
N ALA A 1053 3.04 5.61 -46.43
CA ALA A 1053 4.20 6.11 -45.72
C ALA A 1053 4.97 4.97 -45.02
N LEU A 1054 6.31 5.05 -45.05
CA LEU A 1054 7.20 4.24 -44.21
C LEU A 1054 7.41 4.96 -42.87
N VAL A 1055 6.56 4.63 -41.91
CA VAL A 1055 6.58 5.21 -40.56
C VAL A 1055 7.63 4.48 -39.72
N HIS A 1056 8.56 5.21 -39.11
CA HIS A 1056 9.69 4.60 -38.41
C HIS A 1056 9.87 5.09 -36.96
N PRO A 1057 10.43 4.23 -36.07
CA PRO A 1057 10.83 4.64 -34.73
C PRO A 1057 12.15 5.44 -34.76
N SER A 1058 12.57 5.92 -33.60
CA SER A 1058 13.86 6.58 -33.39
C SER A 1058 14.36 6.38 -31.97
N GLY A 1059 15.68 6.42 -31.80
CA GLY A 1059 16.36 6.21 -30.52
C GLY A 1059 17.41 5.10 -30.60
N GLY A 1060 18.38 5.15 -29.69
CA GLY A 1060 19.44 4.15 -29.61
C GLY A 1060 20.33 4.02 -30.85
N LEU A 1061 21.03 2.89 -30.93
CA LEU A 1061 21.77 2.42 -32.10
C LEU A 1061 20.82 1.63 -33.04
N VAL A 1062 19.87 0.89 -32.47
CA VAL A 1062 18.83 0.14 -33.20
C VAL A 1062 17.48 0.53 -32.60
N ALA A 1063 16.69 1.28 -33.37
CA ALA A 1063 15.46 1.93 -32.91
C ALA A 1063 14.20 1.05 -32.97
N GLY A 1064 14.25 -0.04 -33.76
CA GLY A 1064 13.11 -0.92 -34.04
C GLY A 1064 12.76 -0.98 -35.51
N GLN A 1065 11.64 -1.63 -35.82
CA GLN A 1065 11.11 -1.82 -37.16
C GLN A 1065 10.29 -0.62 -37.62
N ALA A 1066 10.58 -0.15 -38.84
CA ALA A 1066 9.70 0.73 -39.59
C ALA A 1066 8.59 -0.10 -40.25
N SER A 1067 7.39 0.49 -40.35
CA SER A 1067 6.19 -0.14 -40.85
C SER A 1067 5.65 0.64 -42.06
N LEU A 1068 5.26 -0.07 -43.12
CA LEU A 1068 4.58 0.53 -44.25
C LEU A 1068 3.09 0.66 -43.94
N VAL A 1069 2.54 1.86 -44.07
CA VAL A 1069 1.11 2.11 -43.89
C VAL A 1069 0.49 2.80 -45.09
N GLN A 1070 -0.74 2.42 -45.44
CA GLN A 1070 -1.63 3.25 -46.25
C GLN A 1070 -2.24 4.35 -45.38
N LEU A 1071 -2.57 5.50 -45.97
CA LEU A 1071 -3.09 6.64 -45.21
C LEU A 1071 -4.63 6.61 -45.05
N ALA A 1072 -5.26 5.44 -45.17
CA ALA A 1072 -6.70 5.22 -45.01
C ALA A 1072 -6.98 3.98 -44.17
N GLY A 1073 -8.08 4.01 -43.40
CA GLY A 1073 -8.45 3.00 -42.41
C GLY A 1073 -8.91 3.66 -41.09
N TRP A 1074 -9.73 2.96 -40.32
CA TRP A 1074 -10.24 3.39 -39.01
C TRP A 1074 -9.41 2.81 -37.86
N THR A 1075 -8.79 1.64 -38.05
CA THR A 1075 -7.90 1.02 -37.07
C THR A 1075 -6.47 0.88 -37.61
N ALA A 1076 -5.47 0.93 -36.72
CA ALA A 1076 -4.07 0.77 -37.13
C ALA A 1076 -3.81 -0.56 -37.88
N PRO A 1077 -4.47 -1.69 -37.55
CA PRO A 1077 -4.45 -2.90 -38.38
C PRO A 1077 -4.99 -2.81 -39.81
N GLU A 1078 -5.91 -1.90 -40.13
CA GLU A 1078 -6.32 -1.63 -41.53
C GLU A 1078 -5.30 -0.75 -42.24
N MET A 1079 -4.69 0.18 -41.51
CA MET A 1079 -3.70 1.11 -42.08
C MET A 1079 -2.35 0.43 -42.37
N VAL A 1080 -1.91 -0.53 -41.54
CA VAL A 1080 -0.58 -1.15 -41.68
C VAL A 1080 -0.58 -2.25 -42.75
N VAL A 1081 0.15 -1.99 -43.83
CA VAL A 1081 0.40 -2.93 -44.93
C VAL A 1081 1.50 -3.94 -44.57
N ASP A 1082 2.56 -3.47 -43.89
CA ASP A 1082 3.62 -4.31 -43.33
C ASP A 1082 4.10 -3.70 -42.00
N TYR A 1083 4.08 -4.49 -40.92
CA TYR A 1083 4.57 -4.06 -39.60
C TYR A 1083 6.10 -3.99 -39.52
N GLU A 1084 6.83 -4.76 -40.33
CA GLU A 1084 8.25 -5.08 -40.10
C GLU A 1084 9.13 -4.92 -41.36
N LEU A 1085 8.74 -4.04 -42.29
CA LEU A 1085 9.39 -3.81 -43.60
C LEU A 1085 10.90 -3.50 -43.50
N GLY A 1086 11.39 -2.86 -42.43
CA GLY A 1086 12.81 -2.59 -42.29
C GLY A 1086 13.30 -2.11 -40.93
N LEU A 1087 14.42 -2.66 -40.48
CA LEU A 1087 15.07 -2.32 -39.21
C LEU A 1087 15.78 -0.96 -39.27
N ARG A 1088 15.37 -0.02 -38.40
CA ARG A 1088 15.98 1.31 -38.30
C ARG A 1088 17.27 1.28 -37.45
N VAL A 1089 18.42 1.33 -38.13
CA VAL A 1089 19.75 1.43 -37.50
C VAL A 1089 20.29 2.85 -37.62
N HIS A 1090 20.71 3.43 -36.49
CA HIS A 1090 21.36 4.73 -36.43
C HIS A 1090 22.89 4.56 -36.41
N TRP A 1091 23.52 4.47 -37.59
CA TRP A 1091 24.98 4.42 -37.65
C TRP A 1091 25.59 5.74 -37.13
N PRO A 1092 26.50 5.70 -36.13
CA PRO A 1092 27.07 6.93 -35.57
C PRO A 1092 27.97 7.62 -36.61
N PRO A 1093 27.94 8.95 -36.72
CA PRO A 1093 28.87 9.68 -37.59
C PRO A 1093 30.31 9.44 -37.13
N THR A 1094 31.23 9.28 -38.08
CA THR A 1094 32.65 9.10 -37.81
C THR A 1094 33.19 10.27 -36.97
N ARG A 1095 33.73 9.96 -35.78
CA ARG A 1095 34.40 10.94 -34.91
C ARG A 1095 35.73 11.40 -35.52
N THR A 1096 35.67 12.31 -36.48
CA THR A 1096 36.84 13.07 -36.93
C THR A 1096 37.26 14.04 -35.83
N THR A 1097 38.47 13.84 -35.30
CA THR A 1097 39.13 14.54 -34.19
C THR A 1097 38.64 14.19 -32.76
N PRO A 1098 39.56 13.87 -31.82
CA PRO A 1098 39.28 13.82 -30.39
C PRO A 1098 39.38 15.21 -29.77
N ASN A 1099 38.28 15.78 -29.30
CA ASN A 1099 38.30 17.06 -28.60
C ASN A 1099 38.76 16.84 -27.14
N ALA A 1100 39.96 17.32 -26.80
CA ALA A 1100 40.75 16.90 -25.64
C ALA A 1100 40.20 17.29 -24.25
N ASN A 1101 39.04 17.96 -24.19
CA ASN A 1101 38.49 18.52 -22.95
C ASN A 1101 37.49 17.61 -22.20
N ASN A 1102 37.13 16.45 -22.75
CA ASN A 1102 36.27 15.47 -22.06
C ASN A 1102 37.10 14.35 -21.38
N VAL A 1103 37.93 14.73 -20.40
CA VAL A 1103 38.37 13.78 -19.37
C VAL A 1103 37.18 13.52 -18.45
N PRO A 1104 36.77 12.25 -18.22
CA PRO A 1104 35.73 11.96 -17.25
C PRO A 1104 36.25 12.25 -15.84
N THR A 1105 35.71 13.28 -15.19
CA THR A 1105 36.00 13.57 -13.79
C THR A 1105 35.43 12.46 -12.91
N ASN A 1106 36.30 11.78 -12.16
CA ASN A 1106 35.90 10.70 -11.25
C ASN A 1106 34.87 11.20 -10.24
N SER A 1107 33.64 10.66 -10.30
CA SER A 1107 32.57 10.98 -9.37
C SER A 1107 32.80 10.34 -8.01
N THR A 1108 33.50 11.05 -7.13
CA THR A 1108 33.69 10.68 -5.72
C THR A 1108 32.50 11.14 -4.88
N ALA A 1109 31.48 10.27 -4.74
CA ALA A 1109 30.41 10.38 -3.74
C ALA A 1109 29.71 9.02 -3.53
#